data_AF-A0A1V4QSN4-F1
#
_entry.id   AF-A0A1V4QSN4-F1
#
_cell.length_a   1.000
_cell.length_b   1.000
_cell.length_c   1.000
_cell.angle_alpha   90.00
_cell.angle_beta   90.00
_cell.angle_gamma   90.00
#
_symmetry.space_group_name_H-M   'P 1'
#
loop_
_entity.id
_entity.type
_entity.pdbx_description
1 polymer ?
#
loop_
_entity_poly.entity_id
_entity_poly.type
_entity_poly.pdbx_seq_one_letter_code
_entity_poly.pdbx_strand_id
1 'polypeptide(L)'
;GIIRGIGPTADLVENTITSTDGLDEISARSIFDNAIYIPVTIKKFAASEDISGNTNVTVGSILELSTGTDFAGNVFNIATELRHARIGGHFLYSELWLRGPTDTRLGALDVQGNISGLIHSNGNIGQIISREGLISADVVTVDPNFNADVGAITTAGGFTGSLEVSGDLGRFTSYATLGADPSTLPNLTPLRFNIAGNLGQLTVKGGKKGSPPVHLYTSLYVGGDLGKLDVDGSLYADLLVNGNVGQLVIDGDMGGVFGPSVLGNVNILGSLGSLNLADGANVVGNLTTGGPIGKIVLRDKSKDPAKGNILGTITSTHGSINNVSLQNGRLGGLNAATSIGKVTLKGDPADPANVTGPIVANGGGIASLTIINGNLLADVTAAGGLLSKFNISGGDAAAGVTIYASAGVGQFTIKNGDLNADLTTDAGLKKLAVMGSDVTGDVTVAGRADNISIAGDLTGNLWAGGGFRSINIGGDVTGAVIASLFNIDRVNIGGDVTNSQIIGGWDPATGAVHSADLGTLSVGGDWTASVVALGVDPVDGDFLTDPNVAAPGVSSLGRMTVRGTASALNSRILADTRFGIVPVDLLGVASTVPGVTPPLNPDPAKHFTAGKIIAADGLVITYKGDGKGSYDPATGQLILQGVGEKHSLALQYTGPVKTIHIAGDDDLGLSSLSFRGDLLAGDISLHGGLGKLTAGNVAAGSSWQLLGGAKSITSNGLDAVTVHAGPIGSWKLMGDYTRTATEGLTADAIGNMTIYGDLTASIATTIAGIKSLTVRGDVDGRWMAAGEQQIVSAGGLDKLAVNSIGAEPAMNALLAGNPLTGLLRQPGGGYRGPQPQGHRQLLGAGRRRLRHHQHRRAAEEPHPHRPRRPGRALWPGPRRRRHWQGPGRPPGRRHRGLRHQRRQRQHQP
;
A
#
# COMPACT_ATOMS: atom_id res chain seq x y z
N GLY A 1 39.76 32.97 -51.59
CA GLY A 1 41.11 32.73 -52.15
C GLY A 1 41.62 31.34 -51.76
N ILE A 2 42.70 30.85 -52.37
CA ILE A 2 43.24 29.49 -52.12
C ILE A 2 44.70 29.59 -51.67
N ILE A 3 45.05 28.88 -50.60
CA ILE A 3 46.43 28.60 -50.20
C ILE A 3 46.63 27.09 -50.39
N ARG A 4 47.57 26.70 -51.26
CA ARG A 4 47.77 25.30 -51.57
C ARG A 4 49.24 24.96 -51.82
N GLY A 5 49.70 23.85 -51.25
CA GLY A 5 50.95 23.21 -51.61
C GLY A 5 50.95 22.79 -53.09
N ILE A 6 51.96 23.22 -53.86
CA ILE A 6 52.04 22.91 -55.29
C ILE A 6 52.77 21.58 -55.49
N GLY A 7 52.00 20.54 -55.79
CA GLY A 7 52.50 19.18 -56.05
C GLY A 7 52.06 18.16 -54.98
N PRO A 8 52.20 16.85 -55.24
CA PRO A 8 51.71 15.80 -54.34
C PRO A 8 52.50 15.67 -53.03
N THR A 9 53.67 16.32 -52.94
CA THR A 9 54.58 16.27 -51.78
C THR A 9 54.74 17.63 -51.10
N ALA A 10 53.93 18.62 -51.46
CA ALA A 10 54.11 19.98 -50.97
C ALA A 10 53.45 20.14 -49.60
N ASP A 11 54.24 20.55 -48.62
CA ASP A 11 53.83 20.78 -47.23
C ASP A 11 53.68 22.28 -46.92
N LEU A 12 52.94 22.61 -45.87
CA LEU A 12 52.88 23.95 -45.29
C LEU A 12 53.50 23.89 -43.88
N VAL A 13 54.69 24.46 -43.75
CA VAL A 13 55.55 24.33 -42.56
C VAL A 13 55.95 25.69 -42.02
N GLU A 14 55.81 25.91 -40.71
CA GLU A 14 56.33 27.09 -39.99
C GLU A 14 55.88 28.45 -40.60
N ASN A 15 54.68 28.49 -41.19
CA ASN A 15 54.16 29.71 -41.80
C ASN A 15 53.39 30.56 -40.79
N THR A 16 53.39 31.88 -41.02
CA THR A 16 52.40 32.79 -40.46
C THR A 16 51.44 33.21 -41.55
N ILE A 17 50.18 32.77 -41.47
CA ILE A 17 49.13 33.07 -42.45
C ILE A 17 48.13 34.01 -41.80
N THR A 18 48.02 35.23 -42.32
CA THR A 18 47.06 36.23 -41.84
C THR A 18 46.20 36.72 -43.01
N SER A 19 44.88 36.77 -42.82
CA SER A 19 43.94 37.30 -43.81
C SER A 19 42.75 37.93 -43.10
N THR A 20 42.24 39.05 -43.62
CA THR A 20 40.94 39.60 -43.20
C THR A 20 39.78 39.03 -44.01
N ASP A 21 40.07 38.43 -45.17
CA ASP A 21 39.10 37.83 -46.08
C ASP A 21 39.03 36.31 -45.89
N GLY A 22 37.87 35.74 -46.23
CA GLY A 22 37.64 34.30 -46.18
C GLY A 22 38.47 33.55 -47.22
N LEU A 23 38.82 32.31 -46.90
CA LEU A 23 39.49 31.41 -47.82
C LEU A 23 38.54 30.33 -48.30
N ASP A 24 38.68 29.97 -49.57
CA ASP A 24 38.02 28.81 -50.13
C ASP A 24 38.75 27.54 -49.70
N GLU A 25 40.08 27.56 -49.61
CA GLU A 25 40.86 26.39 -49.27
C GLU A 25 42.23 26.74 -48.66
N ILE A 26 42.62 26.01 -47.61
CA ILE A 26 44.00 25.77 -47.21
C ILE A 26 44.26 24.28 -47.41
N SER A 27 45.21 23.90 -48.27
CA SER A 27 45.53 22.49 -48.49
C SER A 27 46.99 22.18 -48.75
N ALA A 28 47.45 21.02 -48.29
CA ALA A 28 48.82 20.53 -48.50
C ALA A 28 48.86 19.00 -48.41
N ARG A 29 50.05 18.41 -48.57
CA ARG A 29 50.29 17.06 -48.11
C ARG A 29 50.26 17.02 -46.59
N SER A 30 51.14 17.76 -45.93
CA SER A 30 51.15 17.97 -44.48
C SER A 30 51.08 19.45 -44.12
N ILE A 31 50.43 19.78 -43.00
CA ILE A 31 50.31 21.15 -42.47
C ILE A 31 50.82 21.16 -41.03
N PHE A 32 52.03 21.66 -40.78
CA PHE A 32 52.62 21.62 -39.44
C PHE A 32 53.33 22.88 -38.97
N ASP A 33 53.26 23.12 -37.66
CA ASP A 33 53.88 24.23 -36.93
C ASP A 33 53.53 25.64 -37.47
N ASN A 34 52.33 25.81 -38.03
CA ASN A 34 51.89 27.10 -38.55
C ASN A 34 51.12 27.92 -37.49
N ALA A 35 51.19 29.25 -37.64
CA ALA A 35 50.30 30.21 -36.99
C ALA A 35 49.32 30.78 -38.03
N ILE A 36 48.02 30.64 -37.80
CA ILE A 36 46.98 31.00 -38.77
C ILE A 36 45.97 31.93 -38.10
N TYR A 37 45.78 33.13 -38.65
CA TYR A 37 44.83 34.13 -38.16
C TYR A 37 43.91 34.60 -39.29
N ILE A 38 42.69 34.05 -39.33
CA ILE A 38 41.69 34.32 -40.38
C ILE A 38 40.31 34.48 -39.71
N PRO A 39 39.91 35.67 -39.23
CA PRO A 39 38.72 35.88 -38.39
C PRO A 39 37.38 35.73 -39.15
N VAL A 40 37.39 35.04 -40.29
CA VAL A 40 36.28 34.78 -41.21
C VAL A 40 36.28 33.30 -41.60
N THR A 41 35.49 32.91 -42.61
CA THR A 41 35.32 31.51 -43.00
C THR A 41 36.48 30.96 -43.82
N ILE A 42 36.91 29.75 -43.49
CA ILE A 42 37.67 28.84 -44.34
C ILE A 42 36.72 27.75 -44.82
N LYS A 43 36.42 27.68 -46.12
CA LYS A 43 35.51 26.63 -46.62
C LYS A 43 36.13 25.24 -46.47
N LYS A 44 37.43 25.08 -46.73
CA LYS A 44 38.13 23.80 -46.63
C LYS A 44 39.53 23.94 -46.04
N PHE A 45 39.85 23.11 -45.05
CA PHE A 45 41.17 22.98 -44.43
C PHE A 45 41.60 21.51 -44.50
N ALA A 46 42.52 21.17 -45.40
CA ALA A 46 42.78 19.77 -45.74
C ALA A 46 44.26 19.41 -45.86
N ALA A 47 44.67 18.30 -45.23
CA ALA A 47 45.94 17.63 -45.47
C ALA A 47 45.68 16.22 -46.03
N SER A 48 46.48 15.77 -47.00
CA SER A 48 46.41 14.35 -47.44
C SER A 48 47.14 13.40 -46.50
N GLU A 49 48.04 13.92 -45.66
CA GLU A 49 48.69 13.24 -44.54
C GLU A 49 48.25 13.95 -43.24
N ASP A 50 49.17 14.59 -42.52
CA ASP A 50 48.98 15.08 -41.16
C ASP A 50 48.66 16.58 -41.08
N ILE A 51 47.90 16.96 -40.06
CA ILE A 51 47.87 18.32 -39.52
C ILE A 51 48.43 18.25 -38.10
N SER A 52 49.59 18.86 -37.84
CA SER A 52 50.25 18.70 -36.53
C SER A 52 50.98 19.94 -36.02
N GLY A 53 51.08 20.09 -34.69
CA GLY A 53 51.87 21.17 -34.07
C GLY A 53 51.37 22.61 -34.33
N ASN A 54 50.21 22.81 -34.96
CA ASN A 54 49.66 24.14 -35.21
C ASN A 54 49.02 24.67 -33.92
N THR A 55 49.83 25.31 -33.08
CA THR A 55 49.45 25.74 -31.72
C THR A 55 48.76 27.11 -31.64
N ASN A 56 48.62 27.81 -32.77
CA ASN A 56 47.97 29.12 -32.82
C ASN A 56 47.13 29.30 -34.08
N VAL A 57 46.05 28.52 -34.20
CA VAL A 57 45.06 28.67 -35.27
C VAL A 57 43.83 29.39 -34.72
N THR A 58 43.58 30.61 -35.18
CA THR A 58 42.40 31.40 -34.82
C THR A 58 41.60 31.74 -36.07
N VAL A 59 40.37 31.23 -36.16
CA VAL A 59 39.53 31.37 -37.36
C VAL A 59 38.08 31.73 -37.05
N GLY A 60 37.40 32.37 -38.00
CA GLY A 60 35.97 32.67 -37.88
C GLY A 60 35.11 31.41 -37.94
N SER A 61 35.28 30.61 -38.99
CA SER A 61 34.62 29.30 -39.15
C SER A 61 35.42 28.37 -40.05
N ILE A 62 35.23 27.05 -39.93
CA ILE A 62 35.74 26.05 -40.86
C ILE A 62 34.56 25.18 -41.32
N LEU A 63 34.29 25.11 -42.61
CA LEU A 63 33.19 24.27 -43.11
C LEU A 63 33.60 22.81 -43.30
N GLU A 64 34.85 22.56 -43.70
CA GLU A 64 35.37 21.21 -43.88
C GLU A 64 36.81 21.16 -43.39
N LEU A 65 37.09 20.32 -42.39
CA LEU A 65 38.43 19.99 -41.93
C LEU A 65 38.71 18.52 -42.23
N SER A 66 39.84 18.20 -42.86
CA SER A 66 40.16 16.81 -43.17
C SER A 66 41.64 16.48 -43.14
N THR A 67 42.00 15.30 -42.63
CA THR A 67 43.36 14.73 -42.71
C THR A 67 43.29 13.33 -43.30
N GLY A 68 44.32 12.91 -44.03
CA GLY A 68 44.45 11.51 -44.44
C GLY A 68 44.94 10.61 -43.32
N THR A 69 45.73 11.17 -42.40
CA THR A 69 46.28 10.49 -41.23
C THR A 69 45.97 11.30 -39.96
N ASP A 70 46.95 11.77 -39.19
CA ASP A 70 46.73 12.26 -37.84
C ASP A 70 46.45 13.77 -37.76
N PHE A 71 45.68 14.15 -36.74
CA PHE A 71 45.50 15.51 -36.28
C PHE A 71 46.08 15.60 -34.87
N ALA A 72 47.35 16.03 -34.75
CA ALA A 72 48.13 15.84 -33.52
C ALA A 72 48.76 17.13 -32.97
N GLY A 73 48.57 17.42 -31.68
CA GLY A 73 49.22 18.55 -31.00
C GLY A 73 48.80 19.93 -31.52
N ASN A 74 47.55 20.08 -31.98
CA ASN A 74 47.05 21.35 -32.52
C ASN A 74 46.19 22.09 -31.50
N VAL A 75 46.12 23.42 -31.61
CA VAL A 75 45.21 24.27 -30.83
C VAL A 75 44.43 25.16 -31.80
N PHE A 76 43.15 24.86 -31.97
CA PHE A 76 42.24 25.56 -32.88
C PHE A 76 41.21 26.36 -32.09
N ASN A 77 41.21 27.67 -32.26
CA ASN A 77 40.22 28.61 -31.73
C ASN A 77 39.28 29.04 -32.87
N ILE A 78 38.07 28.51 -32.88
CA ILE A 78 37.05 28.76 -33.91
C ILE A 78 35.96 29.64 -33.31
N ALA A 79 35.65 30.76 -33.96
CA ALA A 79 34.64 31.67 -33.42
C ALA A 79 33.23 31.05 -33.53
N THR A 80 32.82 30.52 -34.68
CA THR A 80 31.42 30.14 -34.92
C THR A 80 31.24 28.64 -35.18
N GLU A 81 31.47 28.19 -36.41
CA GLU A 81 31.14 26.83 -36.84
C GLU A 81 32.39 26.04 -37.23
N LEU A 82 32.49 24.81 -36.74
CA LEU A 82 33.24 23.72 -37.41
C LEU A 82 32.21 22.71 -37.92
N ARG A 83 31.84 22.80 -39.21
CA ARG A 83 30.69 22.02 -39.71
C ARG A 83 30.99 20.53 -39.79
N HIS A 84 32.17 20.16 -40.27
CA HIS A 84 32.59 18.77 -40.37
C HIS A 84 34.11 18.65 -40.27
N ALA A 85 34.58 17.77 -39.39
CA ALA A 85 35.98 17.37 -39.27
C ALA A 85 36.09 15.86 -39.48
N ARG A 86 36.90 15.44 -40.46
CA ARG A 86 37.18 14.04 -40.76
C ARG A 86 38.66 13.73 -40.64
N ILE A 87 39.03 12.93 -39.66
CA ILE A 87 40.43 12.58 -39.39
C ILE A 87 40.65 11.11 -39.78
N GLY A 88 41.50 10.86 -40.77
CA GLY A 88 41.75 9.52 -41.30
C GLY A 88 42.54 8.60 -40.36
N GLY A 89 43.29 9.19 -39.41
CA GLY A 89 44.01 8.52 -38.34
C GLY A 89 43.48 8.92 -36.96
N HIS A 90 44.34 9.47 -36.11
CA HIS A 90 44.04 9.81 -34.73
C HIS A 90 43.90 11.33 -34.52
N PHE A 91 43.02 11.74 -33.61
CA PHE A 91 42.98 13.10 -33.06
C PHE A 91 43.71 13.07 -31.72
N LEU A 92 44.98 13.49 -31.68
CA LEU A 92 45.85 13.29 -30.51
C LEU A 92 46.25 14.61 -29.87
N TYR A 93 46.12 14.68 -28.55
CA TYR A 93 46.62 15.79 -27.72
C TYR A 93 46.28 17.17 -28.30
N SER A 94 45.09 17.29 -28.90
CA SER A 94 44.68 18.48 -29.64
C SER A 94 43.54 19.18 -28.90
N GLU A 95 43.51 20.50 -29.00
CA GLU A 95 42.50 21.33 -28.38
C GLU A 95 41.65 22.01 -29.45
N LEU A 96 40.34 21.79 -29.35
CA LEU A 96 39.35 22.42 -30.20
C LEU A 96 38.48 23.32 -29.32
N TRP A 97 38.60 24.63 -29.52
CA TRP A 97 37.86 25.64 -28.78
C TRP A 97 36.89 26.37 -29.71
N LEU A 98 35.59 26.21 -29.48
CA LEU A 98 34.56 26.98 -30.16
C LEU A 98 33.97 28.02 -29.18
N ARG A 99 34.32 29.31 -29.33
CA ARG A 99 34.12 30.36 -28.29
C ARG A 99 33.21 31.52 -28.68
N GLY A 100 32.47 31.42 -29.77
CA GLY A 100 31.63 32.52 -30.26
C GLY A 100 30.48 32.86 -29.33
N PRO A 101 30.01 34.13 -29.38
CA PRO A 101 28.88 34.58 -28.57
C PRO A 101 27.52 34.13 -29.12
N THR A 102 27.42 33.72 -30.38
CA THR A 102 26.17 33.28 -31.04
C THR A 102 26.46 32.24 -32.12
N ASP A 103 25.58 31.25 -32.27
CA ASP A 103 25.64 30.20 -33.31
C ASP A 103 26.89 29.31 -33.31
N THR A 104 27.54 29.20 -32.15
CA THR A 104 28.70 28.33 -31.97
C THR A 104 28.29 26.86 -32.13
N ARG A 105 28.93 26.14 -33.06
CA ARG A 105 28.57 24.75 -33.34
C ARG A 105 29.74 23.92 -33.84
N LEU A 106 29.93 22.76 -33.24
CA LEU A 106 30.68 21.65 -33.82
C LEU A 106 29.68 20.71 -34.51
N GLY A 107 29.62 20.69 -35.84
CA GLY A 107 28.65 19.85 -36.56
C GLY A 107 28.96 18.35 -36.41
N ALA A 108 30.15 17.90 -36.80
CA ALA A 108 30.63 16.54 -36.55
C ALA A 108 32.16 16.47 -36.46
N LEU A 109 32.66 15.69 -35.51
CA LEU A 109 34.05 15.23 -35.44
C LEU A 109 34.06 13.72 -35.63
N ASP A 110 34.51 13.27 -36.81
CA ASP A 110 34.58 11.86 -37.20
C ASP A 110 36.04 11.43 -37.35
N VAL A 111 36.50 10.60 -36.43
CA VAL A 111 37.89 10.17 -36.30
C VAL A 111 37.95 8.66 -36.45
N GLN A 112 38.84 8.18 -37.32
CA GLN A 112 39.04 6.75 -37.51
C GLN A 112 39.58 6.09 -36.23
N GLY A 113 40.63 6.66 -35.65
CA GLY A 113 41.29 6.19 -34.43
C GLY A 113 40.87 6.90 -33.16
N ASN A 114 41.79 6.96 -32.20
CA ASN A 114 41.60 7.60 -30.88
C ASN A 114 41.35 9.11 -30.95
N ILE A 115 40.63 9.63 -29.95
CA ILE A 115 40.42 11.06 -29.71
C ILE A 115 40.95 11.43 -28.31
N SER A 116 41.95 12.29 -28.22
CA SER A 116 42.52 12.79 -26.97
C SER A 116 42.79 14.31 -27.01
N GLY A 117 42.85 14.94 -25.84
CA GLY A 117 42.98 16.40 -25.69
C GLY A 117 41.71 17.03 -25.13
N LEU A 118 41.28 18.17 -25.68
CA LEU A 118 40.13 18.92 -25.20
C LEU A 118 39.21 19.31 -26.37
N ILE A 119 37.92 19.07 -26.21
CA ILE A 119 36.86 19.56 -27.09
C ILE A 119 35.95 20.45 -26.25
N HIS A 120 36.04 21.75 -26.47
CA HIS A 120 35.25 22.73 -25.75
C HIS A 120 34.41 23.56 -26.72
N SER A 121 33.10 23.59 -26.48
CA SER A 121 32.15 24.36 -27.28
C SER A 121 31.23 25.21 -26.40
N ASN A 122 31.12 26.50 -26.70
CA ASN A 122 30.10 27.39 -26.10
C ASN A 122 28.69 27.17 -26.68
N GLY A 123 28.51 26.21 -27.59
CA GLY A 123 27.21 25.88 -28.16
C GLY A 123 27.12 24.42 -28.57
N ASN A 124 26.23 24.11 -29.52
CA ASN A 124 25.86 22.73 -29.86
C ASN A 124 27.04 21.92 -30.40
N ILE A 125 27.16 20.67 -29.94
CA ILE A 125 27.97 19.65 -30.59
C ILE A 125 27.01 18.67 -31.26
N GLY A 126 27.05 18.55 -32.58
CA GLY A 126 26.23 17.58 -33.31
C GLY A 126 26.68 16.15 -33.00
N GLN A 127 27.90 15.77 -33.41
CA GLN A 127 28.40 14.41 -33.24
C GLN A 127 29.91 14.35 -32.95
N ILE A 128 30.31 13.44 -32.06
CA ILE A 128 31.70 13.00 -31.87
C ILE A 128 31.75 11.49 -32.08
N ILE A 129 32.59 11.04 -33.01
CA ILE A 129 32.69 9.63 -33.40
C ILE A 129 34.17 9.22 -33.41
N SER A 130 34.52 8.22 -32.61
CA SER A 130 35.75 7.46 -32.73
C SER A 130 35.42 6.06 -33.22
N ARG A 131 35.75 5.76 -34.48
CA ARG A 131 35.28 4.56 -35.18
C ARG A 131 35.94 3.27 -34.69
N GLU A 132 37.22 3.33 -34.37
CA GLU A 132 38.01 2.17 -33.94
C GLU A 132 38.72 2.40 -32.59
N GLY A 133 38.68 3.64 -32.08
CA GLY A 133 39.50 4.06 -30.95
C GLY A 133 38.73 4.40 -29.67
N LEU A 134 39.53 4.70 -28.64
CA LEU A 134 39.12 5.26 -27.35
C LEU A 134 38.92 6.77 -27.48
N ILE A 135 37.95 7.33 -26.74
CA ILE A 135 37.88 8.77 -26.48
C ILE A 135 38.41 9.03 -25.07
N SER A 136 39.60 9.62 -24.98
CA SER A 136 40.20 10.12 -23.74
C SER A 136 40.20 11.65 -23.66
N ALA A 137 39.65 12.33 -24.68
CA ALA A 137 39.47 13.77 -24.66
C ALA A 137 38.40 14.21 -23.66
N ASP A 138 38.64 15.35 -23.02
CA ASP A 138 37.63 16.05 -22.24
C ASP A 138 36.63 16.71 -23.21
N VAL A 139 35.33 16.47 -22.99
CA VAL A 139 34.25 17.04 -23.79
C VAL A 139 33.44 17.95 -22.89
N VAL A 140 33.53 19.25 -23.15
CA VAL A 140 32.90 20.29 -22.34
C VAL A 140 32.02 21.16 -23.22
N THR A 141 30.79 21.38 -22.77
CA THR A 141 29.94 22.46 -23.28
C THR A 141 29.59 23.41 -22.14
N VAL A 142 29.76 24.71 -22.37
CA VAL A 142 29.45 25.75 -21.38
C VAL A 142 28.40 26.70 -21.97
N ASP A 143 27.43 27.07 -21.14
CA ASP A 143 26.37 28.07 -21.38
C ASP A 143 25.01 27.52 -21.87
N PRO A 144 24.02 27.35 -20.96
CA PRO A 144 22.67 26.92 -21.34
C PRO A 144 21.90 27.97 -22.15
N ASN A 145 22.35 29.23 -22.24
CA ASN A 145 21.68 30.25 -23.06
C ASN A 145 21.85 30.01 -24.56
N PHE A 146 22.83 29.20 -24.97
CA PHE A 146 23.19 28.94 -26.36
C PHE A 146 23.17 27.45 -26.68
N ASN A 147 22.00 26.78 -26.64
CA ASN A 147 21.80 25.39 -27.10
C ASN A 147 23.07 24.52 -26.95
N ALA A 148 23.52 24.31 -25.71
CA ALA A 148 24.73 23.57 -25.37
C ALA A 148 24.52 22.04 -25.44
N ASP A 149 23.64 21.61 -26.34
CA ASP A 149 23.27 20.22 -26.51
C ASP A 149 24.39 19.46 -27.23
N VAL A 150 24.53 18.18 -26.89
CA VAL A 150 25.35 17.23 -27.62
C VAL A 150 24.41 16.22 -28.30
N GLY A 151 24.40 16.17 -29.62
CA GLY A 151 23.54 15.26 -30.38
C GLY A 151 23.92 13.79 -30.16
N ALA A 152 25.17 13.43 -30.41
CA ALA A 152 25.67 12.09 -30.12
C ALA A 152 27.18 11.99 -29.85
N ILE A 153 27.55 11.04 -28.98
CA ILE A 153 28.92 10.57 -28.81
C ILE A 153 28.97 9.06 -29.10
N THR A 154 29.92 8.61 -29.91
CA THR A 154 30.12 7.20 -30.24
C THR A 154 31.59 6.82 -30.18
N THR A 155 31.92 5.73 -29.50
CA THR A 155 33.29 5.22 -29.39
C THR A 155 33.33 3.70 -29.45
N ALA A 156 34.32 3.17 -30.18
CA ALA A 156 34.59 1.74 -30.22
C ALA A 156 35.44 1.24 -29.04
N GLY A 157 36.40 2.05 -28.57
CA GLY A 157 37.38 1.70 -27.55
C GLY A 157 37.05 2.16 -26.13
N GLY A 158 35.91 2.83 -25.93
CA GLY A 158 35.45 3.30 -24.62
C GLY A 158 35.65 4.80 -24.40
N PHE A 159 35.36 5.26 -23.19
CA PHE A 159 35.52 6.66 -22.82
C PHE A 159 36.19 6.79 -21.46
N THR A 160 37.29 7.55 -21.41
CA THR A 160 38.08 7.78 -20.19
C THR A 160 38.32 9.26 -19.90
N GLY A 161 37.97 10.17 -20.81
CA GLY A 161 38.02 11.61 -20.57
C GLY A 161 36.90 12.07 -19.63
N SER A 162 36.82 13.36 -19.31
CA SER A 162 35.66 13.94 -18.63
C SER A 162 34.55 14.32 -19.61
N LEU A 163 33.30 14.27 -19.15
CA LEU A 163 32.13 14.68 -19.93
C LEU A 163 31.27 15.65 -19.12
N GLU A 164 31.24 16.90 -19.56
CA GLU A 164 30.46 17.97 -18.97
C GLU A 164 29.56 18.61 -20.04
N VAL A 165 28.26 18.32 -19.97
CA VAL A 165 27.26 18.81 -20.93
C VAL A 165 26.31 19.78 -20.22
N SER A 166 26.31 21.05 -20.62
CA SER A 166 25.42 22.08 -20.05
C SER A 166 23.98 22.00 -20.58
N GLY A 167 23.75 21.34 -21.72
CA GLY A 167 22.43 21.09 -22.31
C GLY A 167 21.99 19.63 -22.27
N ASP A 168 21.24 19.20 -23.28
CA ASP A 168 20.79 17.82 -23.47
C ASP A 168 21.87 16.98 -24.17
N LEU A 169 22.02 15.71 -23.78
CA LEU A 169 22.79 14.71 -24.53
C LEU A 169 21.83 13.73 -25.20
N GLY A 170 21.72 13.79 -26.53
CA GLY A 170 20.79 12.96 -27.30
C GLY A 170 21.11 11.46 -27.17
N ARG A 171 22.34 11.06 -27.51
CA ARG A 171 22.77 9.65 -27.45
C ARG A 171 24.24 9.50 -27.11
N PHE A 172 24.56 8.60 -26.18
CA PHE A 172 25.92 8.14 -25.93
C PHE A 172 26.02 6.64 -26.21
N THR A 173 26.98 6.22 -27.02
CA THR A 173 27.21 4.80 -27.36
C THR A 173 28.67 4.43 -27.20
N SER A 174 28.95 3.44 -26.35
CA SER A 174 30.27 2.83 -26.20
C SER A 174 30.20 1.37 -26.57
N TYR A 175 31.16 0.91 -27.39
CA TYR A 175 31.32 -0.51 -27.70
C TYR A 175 32.32 -1.24 -26.78
N ALA A 176 32.77 -0.57 -25.74
CA ALA A 176 33.67 -1.08 -24.70
C ALA A 176 33.20 -0.63 -23.30
N THR A 177 33.80 -1.20 -22.25
CA THR A 177 33.57 -0.81 -20.86
C THR A 177 33.80 0.69 -20.66
N LEU A 178 32.92 1.33 -19.90
CA LEU A 178 33.03 2.74 -19.53
C LEU A 178 33.59 2.89 -18.12
N GLY A 179 34.71 3.59 -18.00
CA GLY A 179 35.44 3.75 -16.74
C GLY A 179 36.36 2.57 -16.43
N ALA A 180 37.25 2.77 -15.47
CA ALA A 180 38.16 1.72 -15.02
C ALA A 180 37.53 0.87 -13.91
N ASP A 181 37.91 -0.40 -13.87
CA ASP A 181 37.38 -1.36 -12.92
C ASP A 181 37.88 -1.07 -11.48
N PRO A 182 37.00 -0.72 -10.54
CA PRO A 182 37.39 -0.38 -9.17
C PRO A 182 37.99 -1.56 -8.40
N SER A 183 37.75 -2.81 -8.82
CA SER A 183 38.41 -3.98 -8.20
C SER A 183 39.92 -4.01 -8.47
N THR A 184 40.35 -3.45 -9.60
CA THR A 184 41.77 -3.33 -9.95
C THR A 184 42.43 -2.08 -9.37
N LEU A 185 41.62 -1.10 -8.95
CA LEU A 185 42.06 0.20 -8.47
C LEU A 185 41.21 0.62 -7.24
N PRO A 186 41.45 0.02 -6.05
CA PRO A 186 40.56 0.17 -4.88
C PRO A 186 40.44 1.60 -4.33
N ASN A 187 41.29 2.53 -4.78
CA ASN A 187 41.26 3.96 -4.40
C ASN A 187 40.81 4.87 -5.56
N LEU A 188 40.27 4.31 -6.65
CA LEU A 188 39.84 5.09 -7.79
C LEU A 188 38.52 5.80 -7.49
N THR A 189 38.51 7.12 -7.58
CA THR A 189 37.26 7.88 -7.72
C THR A 189 36.69 7.60 -9.11
N PRO A 190 35.50 7.00 -9.23
CA PRO A 190 34.91 6.72 -10.52
C PRO A 190 34.81 8.00 -11.35
N LEU A 191 35.11 7.89 -12.65
CA LEU A 191 34.84 8.96 -13.60
C LEU A 191 33.37 9.35 -13.50
N ARG A 192 33.06 10.64 -13.64
CA ARG A 192 31.69 11.15 -13.58
C ARG A 192 31.31 11.82 -14.89
N PHE A 193 30.18 11.42 -15.44
CA PHE A 193 29.48 12.17 -16.49
C PHE A 193 28.50 13.14 -15.85
N ASN A 194 28.58 14.40 -16.24
CA ASN A 194 27.72 15.46 -15.76
C ASN A 194 26.93 16.05 -16.94
N ILE A 195 25.62 15.78 -16.99
CA ILE A 195 24.71 16.26 -18.03
C ILE A 195 23.64 17.09 -17.33
N ALA A 196 23.62 18.40 -17.56
CA ALA A 196 22.68 19.29 -16.88
C ALA A 196 21.23 19.14 -17.39
N GLY A 197 21.05 18.79 -18.67
CA GLY A 197 19.76 18.52 -19.29
C GLY A 197 19.37 17.04 -19.30
N ASN A 198 18.61 16.64 -20.32
CA ASN A 198 18.16 15.26 -20.54
C ASN A 198 19.26 14.40 -21.15
N LEU A 199 19.23 13.11 -20.85
CA LEU A 199 19.98 12.08 -21.58
C LEU A 199 19.00 11.17 -22.32
N GLY A 200 18.93 11.30 -23.64
CA GLY A 200 17.99 10.51 -24.45
C GLY A 200 18.28 9.00 -24.34
N GLN A 201 19.52 8.60 -24.57
CA GLN A 201 19.94 7.19 -24.46
C GLN A 201 21.44 7.05 -24.12
N LEU A 202 21.76 6.18 -23.16
CA LEU A 202 23.12 5.64 -22.97
C LEU A 202 23.14 4.15 -23.31
N THR A 203 24.11 3.74 -24.11
CA THR A 203 24.29 2.36 -24.56
C THR A 203 25.74 1.93 -24.40
N VAL A 204 25.96 0.86 -23.64
CA VAL A 204 27.28 0.26 -23.39
C VAL A 204 27.18 -1.21 -23.80
N LYS A 205 27.66 -1.54 -25.00
CA LYS A 205 27.44 -2.86 -25.61
C LYS A 205 28.71 -3.46 -26.18
N GLY A 206 28.81 -4.78 -26.23
CA GLY A 206 29.90 -5.43 -26.95
C GLY A 206 29.81 -5.09 -28.44
N GLY A 207 30.91 -4.67 -29.07
CA GLY A 207 30.92 -4.30 -30.50
C GLY A 207 30.45 -5.42 -31.46
N LYS A 208 30.42 -6.68 -31.02
CA LYS A 208 29.86 -7.82 -31.76
C LYS A 208 29.01 -8.70 -30.83
N LYS A 209 27.99 -9.34 -31.38
CA LYS A 209 27.20 -10.34 -30.65
C LYS A 209 28.12 -11.47 -30.17
N GLY A 210 28.13 -11.74 -28.86
CA GLY A 210 29.01 -12.74 -28.24
C GLY A 210 30.38 -12.20 -27.79
N SER A 211 30.65 -10.90 -27.96
CA SER A 211 31.76 -10.26 -27.25
C SER A 211 31.58 -10.41 -25.73
N PRO A 212 32.69 -10.37 -24.95
CA PRO A 212 32.61 -10.32 -23.50
C PRO A 212 31.68 -9.19 -23.03
N PRO A 213 30.97 -9.37 -21.90
CA PRO A 213 30.16 -8.32 -21.30
C PRO A 213 30.99 -7.05 -21.10
N VAL A 214 30.37 -5.90 -21.34
CA VAL A 214 30.98 -4.58 -21.10
C VAL A 214 30.24 -3.87 -19.99
N HIS A 215 30.99 -3.29 -19.07
CA HIS A 215 30.44 -2.79 -17.81
C HIS A 215 30.38 -1.25 -17.80
N LEU A 216 29.55 -0.71 -16.91
CA LEU A 216 29.50 0.72 -16.61
C LEU A 216 30.05 0.97 -15.21
N TYR A 217 31.29 1.45 -15.14
CA TYR A 217 31.99 1.90 -13.93
C TYR A 217 31.96 3.43 -13.76
N THR A 218 31.70 4.17 -14.83
CA THR A 218 31.52 5.64 -14.80
C THR A 218 30.19 6.04 -14.15
N SER A 219 30.26 6.89 -13.12
CA SER A 219 29.07 7.45 -12.47
C SER A 219 28.34 8.42 -13.38
N LEU A 220 27.02 8.41 -13.35
CA LEU A 220 26.18 9.20 -14.25
C LEU A 220 25.29 10.15 -13.47
N TYR A 221 25.45 11.46 -13.73
CA TYR A 221 24.60 12.52 -13.21
C TYR A 221 23.81 13.18 -14.35
N VAL A 222 22.49 13.09 -14.32
CA VAL A 222 21.58 13.67 -15.31
C VAL A 222 20.62 14.64 -14.61
N GLY A 223 20.67 15.91 -15.00
CA GLY A 223 19.84 16.97 -14.42
C GLY A 223 18.39 16.98 -14.90
N GLY A 224 18.10 16.35 -16.03
CA GLY A 224 16.76 16.12 -16.58
C GLY A 224 16.34 14.65 -16.57
N ASP A 225 15.59 14.24 -17.60
CA ASP A 225 15.12 12.86 -17.80
C ASP A 225 16.21 11.98 -18.46
N LEU A 226 16.20 10.69 -18.12
CA LEU A 226 16.96 9.65 -18.81
C LEU A 226 16.00 8.74 -19.58
N GLY A 227 16.02 8.80 -20.91
CA GLY A 227 15.11 8.00 -21.74
C GLY A 227 15.37 6.50 -21.59
N LYS A 228 16.59 6.05 -21.88
CA LYS A 228 17.00 4.65 -21.77
C LYS A 228 18.47 4.49 -21.36
N LEU A 229 18.72 3.59 -20.41
CA LEU A 229 20.04 3.02 -20.14
C LEU A 229 20.06 1.56 -20.59
N ASP A 230 21.05 1.18 -21.40
CA ASP A 230 21.20 -0.17 -21.97
C ASP A 230 22.65 -0.64 -21.83
N VAL A 231 22.90 -1.59 -20.92
CA VAL A 231 24.24 -2.10 -20.58
C VAL A 231 24.29 -3.62 -20.79
N ASP A 232 25.18 -4.10 -21.66
CA ASP A 232 25.36 -5.55 -21.93
C ASP A 232 26.01 -6.32 -20.77
N GLY A 233 26.65 -5.61 -19.84
CA GLY A 233 27.18 -6.16 -18.59
C GLY A 233 26.51 -5.54 -17.37
N SER A 234 27.29 -5.39 -16.30
CA SER A 234 26.81 -4.85 -15.02
C SER A 234 26.89 -3.32 -14.95
N LEU A 235 25.97 -2.71 -14.20
CA LEU A 235 26.05 -1.33 -13.74
C LEU A 235 26.70 -1.32 -12.35
N TYR A 236 27.96 -0.93 -12.25
CA TYR A 236 28.66 -0.81 -10.97
C TYR A 236 28.78 0.63 -10.48
N ALA A 237 28.44 1.60 -11.32
CA ALA A 237 28.53 3.00 -10.99
C ALA A 237 27.24 3.56 -10.38
N ASP A 238 27.36 4.60 -9.57
CA ASP A 238 26.20 5.30 -9.05
C ASP A 238 25.49 6.08 -10.17
N LEU A 239 24.17 6.02 -10.15
CA LEU A 239 23.29 6.71 -11.09
C LEU A 239 22.44 7.71 -10.32
N LEU A 240 22.53 9.00 -10.67
CA LEU A 240 21.69 10.06 -10.13
C LEU A 240 20.97 10.79 -11.26
N VAL A 241 19.64 10.70 -11.28
CA VAL A 241 18.78 11.33 -12.30
C VAL A 241 17.77 12.22 -11.59
N ASN A 242 17.77 13.53 -11.88
CA ASN A 242 16.84 14.48 -11.28
C ASN A 242 15.42 14.40 -11.89
N GLY A 243 15.30 13.91 -13.12
CA GLY A 243 14.02 13.66 -13.81
C GLY A 243 13.53 12.22 -13.70
N ASN A 244 12.79 11.79 -14.71
CA ASN A 244 12.27 10.43 -14.89
C ASN A 244 13.27 9.55 -15.62
N VAL A 245 13.20 8.25 -15.34
CA VAL A 245 13.88 7.21 -16.13
C VAL A 245 12.85 6.38 -16.87
N GLY A 246 12.91 6.37 -18.20
CA GLY A 246 12.02 5.56 -19.02
C GLY A 246 12.29 4.07 -18.83
N GLN A 247 13.54 3.64 -19.09
CA GLN A 247 13.92 2.23 -19.04
C GLN A 247 15.37 2.02 -18.60
N LEU A 248 15.58 1.09 -17.68
CA LEU A 248 16.87 0.48 -17.36
C LEU A 248 16.89 -0.95 -17.90
N VAL A 249 17.87 -1.25 -18.76
CA VAL A 249 18.16 -2.60 -19.29
C VAL A 249 19.60 -2.92 -18.94
N ILE A 250 19.81 -3.92 -18.10
CA ILE A 250 21.13 -4.31 -17.61
C ILE A 250 21.24 -5.83 -17.75
N ASP A 251 22.19 -6.30 -18.54
CA ASP A 251 22.37 -7.73 -18.81
C ASP A 251 23.28 -8.42 -17.76
N GLY A 252 23.88 -7.65 -16.86
CA GLY A 252 24.59 -8.11 -15.66
C GLY A 252 23.95 -7.58 -14.36
N ASP A 253 24.76 -7.51 -13.30
CA ASP A 253 24.30 -7.05 -11.98
C ASP A 253 24.06 -5.53 -11.94
N MET A 254 23.15 -5.10 -11.07
CA MET A 254 23.00 -3.71 -10.65
C MET A 254 23.65 -3.55 -9.27
N GLY A 255 24.82 -2.93 -9.27
CA GLY A 255 25.69 -2.76 -8.11
C GLY A 255 26.60 -3.94 -7.82
N GLY A 256 27.52 -3.72 -6.88
CA GLY A 256 28.53 -4.69 -6.49
C GLY A 256 29.28 -4.28 -5.23
N VAL A 257 29.86 -5.26 -4.54
CA VAL A 257 30.68 -5.04 -3.35
C VAL A 257 32.14 -4.94 -3.78
N PHE A 258 32.76 -3.78 -3.58
CA PHE A 258 34.15 -3.49 -3.90
C PHE A 258 34.89 -3.09 -2.62
N GLY A 259 35.45 -4.09 -1.93
CA GLY A 259 36.05 -3.88 -0.60
C GLY A 259 34.97 -3.56 0.45
N PRO A 260 35.11 -2.50 1.27
CA PRO A 260 34.08 -2.11 2.24
C PRO A 260 32.90 -1.35 1.63
N SER A 261 32.98 -0.96 0.36
CA SER A 261 31.97 -0.11 -0.30
C SER A 261 31.04 -0.92 -1.20
N VAL A 262 29.75 -0.61 -1.14
CA VAL A 262 28.76 -1.05 -2.13
C VAL A 262 28.58 0.07 -3.14
N LEU A 263 28.91 -0.20 -4.40
CA LEU A 263 28.70 0.75 -5.51
C LEU A 263 27.49 0.33 -6.33
N GLY A 264 26.96 1.25 -7.14
CA GLY A 264 25.84 1.00 -8.05
C GLY A 264 24.49 1.32 -7.45
N ASN A 265 24.44 2.33 -6.58
CA ASN A 265 23.18 2.87 -6.08
C ASN A 265 22.50 3.68 -7.18
N VAL A 266 21.20 3.46 -7.36
CA VAL A 266 20.40 4.18 -8.35
C VAL A 266 19.43 5.11 -7.61
N ASN A 267 19.62 6.41 -7.77
CA ASN A 267 18.76 7.47 -7.24
C ASN A 267 18.08 8.22 -8.40
N ILE A 268 16.75 8.17 -8.45
CA ILE A 268 15.93 8.83 -9.46
C ILE A 268 14.95 9.75 -8.73
N LEU A 269 15.00 11.06 -8.91
CA LEU A 269 14.07 11.97 -8.22
C LEU A 269 12.66 11.92 -8.83
N GLY A 270 12.53 11.57 -10.11
CA GLY A 270 11.25 11.32 -10.78
C GLY A 270 10.80 9.85 -10.69
N SER A 271 10.10 9.39 -11.71
CA SER A 271 9.56 8.02 -11.82
C SER A 271 10.51 7.08 -12.56
N LEU A 272 10.37 5.77 -12.34
CA LEU A 272 11.03 4.72 -13.12
C LEU A 272 9.98 3.91 -13.88
N GLY A 273 10.04 3.95 -15.21
CA GLY A 273 9.13 3.16 -16.07
C GLY A 273 9.33 1.66 -15.92
N SER A 274 10.55 1.17 -16.16
CA SER A 274 10.89 -0.25 -15.90
C SER A 274 12.37 -0.51 -15.65
N LEU A 275 12.64 -1.50 -14.79
CA LEU A 275 13.94 -2.15 -14.64
C LEU A 275 13.85 -3.59 -15.16
N ASN A 276 14.65 -3.89 -16.18
CA ASN A 276 14.78 -5.24 -16.75
C ASN A 276 16.22 -5.70 -16.57
N LEU A 277 16.38 -6.81 -15.86
CA LEU A 277 17.66 -7.47 -15.66
C LEU A 277 17.67 -8.79 -16.43
N ALA A 278 18.83 -9.18 -16.96
CA ALA A 278 18.96 -10.48 -17.62
C ALA A 278 18.83 -11.65 -16.63
N ASP A 279 18.72 -12.86 -17.18
CA ASP A 279 18.58 -14.07 -16.37
C ASP A 279 19.84 -14.28 -15.50
N GLY A 280 19.65 -14.35 -14.18
CA GLY A 280 20.69 -14.59 -13.18
C GLY A 280 21.32 -13.33 -12.56
N ALA A 281 20.97 -12.14 -13.05
CA ALA A 281 21.48 -10.88 -12.51
C ALA A 281 20.88 -10.53 -11.13
N ASN A 282 21.68 -9.86 -10.31
CA ASN A 282 21.32 -9.40 -8.97
C ASN A 282 21.15 -7.87 -8.91
N VAL A 283 20.31 -7.40 -7.99
CA VAL A 283 20.27 -6.02 -7.51
C VAL A 283 20.97 -5.98 -6.15
N VAL A 284 22.24 -5.59 -6.13
CA VAL A 284 23.06 -5.50 -4.91
C VAL A 284 22.91 -4.12 -4.26
N GLY A 285 22.92 -3.06 -5.08
CA GLY A 285 22.74 -1.69 -4.63
C GLY A 285 21.28 -1.35 -4.29
N ASN A 286 21.07 -0.20 -3.65
CA ASN A 286 19.73 0.34 -3.43
C ASN A 286 19.18 0.99 -4.71
N LEU A 287 17.87 0.84 -4.93
CA LEU A 287 17.14 1.57 -5.95
C LEU A 287 16.12 2.48 -5.26
N THR A 288 16.32 3.79 -5.38
CA THR A 288 15.42 4.79 -4.78
C THR A 288 14.86 5.67 -5.88
N THR A 289 13.54 5.84 -5.87
CA THR A 289 12.79 6.70 -6.79
C THR A 289 11.96 7.72 -6.03
N GLY A 290 11.83 8.95 -6.52
CA GLY A 290 10.94 9.95 -5.94
C GLY A 290 9.49 9.76 -6.35
N GLY A 291 9.26 9.28 -7.58
CA GLY A 291 7.95 8.93 -8.14
C GLY A 291 7.68 7.43 -8.17
N PRO A 292 6.65 6.97 -8.91
CA PRO A 292 6.30 5.56 -8.98
C PRO A 292 7.32 4.72 -9.75
N ILE A 293 7.40 3.43 -9.39
CA ILE A 293 8.12 2.39 -10.11
C ILE A 293 7.09 1.52 -10.86
N GLY A 294 7.17 1.53 -12.19
CA GLY A 294 6.24 0.81 -13.04
C GLY A 294 6.40 -0.71 -12.98
N LYS A 295 7.62 -1.21 -13.21
CA LYS A 295 7.85 -2.66 -13.27
C LYS A 295 9.31 -3.04 -12.98
N ILE A 296 9.49 -4.07 -12.17
CA ILE A 296 10.77 -4.75 -11.93
C ILE A 296 10.60 -6.22 -12.28
N VAL A 297 11.50 -6.74 -13.12
CA VAL A 297 11.54 -8.16 -13.48
C VAL A 297 12.95 -8.70 -13.31
N LEU A 298 13.07 -9.70 -12.44
CA LEU A 298 14.26 -10.53 -12.32
C LEU A 298 13.87 -11.97 -12.58
N ARG A 299 14.77 -12.70 -13.24
CA ARG A 299 14.61 -14.11 -13.51
C ARG A 299 15.94 -14.78 -13.24
N ASP A 300 15.92 -15.96 -12.64
CA ASP A 300 17.05 -16.86 -12.69
C ASP A 300 16.61 -18.21 -13.26
N LYS A 301 17.26 -18.60 -14.37
CA LYS A 301 17.07 -19.92 -14.99
C LYS A 301 18.11 -20.93 -14.52
N SER A 302 19.18 -20.47 -13.89
CA SER A 302 20.29 -21.33 -13.45
C SER A 302 19.97 -22.11 -12.18
N LYS A 303 19.00 -21.63 -11.38
CA LYS A 303 18.63 -22.18 -10.06
C LYS A 303 19.79 -22.08 -9.06
N ASP A 304 20.58 -21.02 -9.20
CA ASP A 304 21.71 -20.75 -8.33
C ASP A 304 21.24 -19.76 -7.25
N PRO A 305 21.24 -20.15 -5.95
CA PRO A 305 20.75 -19.28 -4.88
C PRO A 305 21.56 -17.98 -4.72
N ALA A 306 22.73 -17.87 -5.36
CA ALA A 306 23.52 -16.64 -5.42
C ALA A 306 23.06 -15.66 -6.51
N LYS A 307 22.06 -16.02 -7.33
CA LYS A 307 21.62 -15.28 -8.52
C LYS A 307 20.14 -14.89 -8.47
N GLY A 308 19.73 -13.95 -9.32
CA GLY A 308 18.34 -13.52 -9.42
C GLY A 308 17.80 -12.78 -8.18
N ASN A 309 18.69 -12.30 -7.30
CA ASN A 309 18.35 -11.72 -6.01
C ASN A 309 18.20 -10.19 -6.08
N ILE A 310 17.28 -9.66 -5.29
CA ILE A 310 17.28 -8.26 -4.87
C ILE A 310 17.81 -8.26 -3.44
N LEU A 311 19.06 -7.87 -3.25
CA LEU A 311 19.73 -7.85 -1.93
C LEU A 311 19.59 -6.47 -1.26
N GLY A 312 19.58 -5.39 -2.05
CA GLY A 312 19.28 -4.04 -1.59
C GLY A 312 17.79 -3.80 -1.37
N THR A 313 17.46 -2.61 -0.90
CA THR A 313 16.06 -2.17 -0.74
C THR A 313 15.60 -1.37 -1.96
N ILE A 314 14.38 -1.62 -2.42
CA ILE A 314 13.74 -0.82 -3.46
C ILE A 314 12.76 0.15 -2.82
N THR A 315 12.99 1.44 -3.03
CA THR A 315 12.24 2.52 -2.39
C THR A 315 11.58 3.43 -3.41
N SER A 316 10.31 3.78 -3.18
CA SER A 316 9.59 4.85 -3.86
C SER A 316 9.11 5.86 -2.81
N THR A 317 9.79 7.01 -2.70
CA THR A 317 9.64 7.93 -1.57
C THR A 317 8.38 8.78 -1.62
N HIS A 318 7.78 8.99 -2.79
CA HIS A 318 6.48 9.67 -2.94
C HIS A 318 5.52 8.94 -3.89
N GLY A 319 5.89 7.74 -4.39
CA GLY A 319 5.14 6.99 -5.39
C GLY A 319 4.71 5.60 -4.94
N SER A 320 4.29 4.80 -5.92
CA SER A 320 3.89 3.40 -5.76
C SER A 320 4.93 2.46 -6.36
N ILE A 321 4.94 1.20 -5.94
CA ILE A 321 5.66 0.13 -6.63
C ILE A 321 4.63 -0.79 -7.28
N ASN A 322 4.45 -0.68 -8.59
CA ASN A 322 3.28 -1.25 -9.28
C ASN A 322 3.40 -2.76 -9.54
N ASN A 323 4.59 -3.23 -9.93
CA ASN A 323 4.80 -4.64 -10.27
C ASN A 323 6.23 -5.09 -10.00
N VAL A 324 6.38 -6.14 -9.20
CA VAL A 324 7.65 -6.81 -8.90
C VAL A 324 7.48 -8.30 -9.19
N SER A 325 8.29 -8.83 -10.09
CA SER A 325 8.28 -10.25 -10.46
C SER A 325 9.69 -10.82 -10.34
N LEU A 326 9.88 -11.75 -9.41
CA LEU A 326 11.11 -12.51 -9.22
C LEU A 326 10.84 -13.98 -9.52
N GLN A 327 11.74 -14.61 -10.27
CA GLN A 327 11.75 -16.06 -10.48
C GLN A 327 13.08 -16.60 -9.99
N ASN A 328 13.07 -17.51 -9.00
CA ASN A 328 14.23 -18.13 -8.34
C ASN A 328 15.20 -17.07 -7.78
N GLY A 329 14.95 -16.60 -6.56
CA GLY A 329 15.76 -15.55 -5.94
C GLY A 329 15.06 -14.89 -4.75
N ARG A 330 15.80 -14.03 -4.05
CA ARG A 330 15.38 -13.40 -2.78
C ARG A 330 14.97 -11.95 -2.98
N LEU A 331 14.08 -11.47 -2.10
CA LEU A 331 13.67 -10.07 -2.04
C LEU A 331 14.11 -9.43 -0.72
N GLY A 332 15.06 -8.50 -0.81
CA GLY A 332 15.68 -7.80 0.32
C GLY A 332 14.84 -6.67 0.91
N GLY A 333 13.82 -6.18 0.20
CA GLY A 333 12.82 -5.26 0.76
C GLY A 333 12.19 -4.35 -0.27
N LEU A 334 10.97 -3.91 0.03
CA LEU A 334 10.20 -2.93 -0.73
C LEU A 334 9.66 -1.87 0.22
N ASN A 335 9.82 -0.59 -0.13
CA ASN A 335 9.23 0.51 0.62
C ASN A 335 8.56 1.51 -0.35
N ALA A 336 7.25 1.65 -0.28
CA ALA A 336 6.48 2.58 -1.09
C ALA A 336 5.72 3.57 -0.21
N ALA A 337 5.80 4.86 -0.53
CA ALA A 337 5.07 5.90 0.18
C ALA A 337 3.55 5.80 -0.03
N THR A 338 3.11 5.36 -1.21
CA THR A 338 1.67 5.20 -1.50
C THR A 338 1.27 3.72 -1.40
N SER A 339 1.26 2.98 -2.50
CA SER A 339 0.79 1.59 -2.54
C SER A 339 1.82 0.64 -3.16
N ILE A 340 1.70 -0.64 -2.84
CA ILE A 340 2.37 -1.72 -3.57
C ILE A 340 1.32 -2.47 -4.38
N GLY A 341 1.55 -2.61 -5.68
CA GLY A 341 0.68 -3.34 -6.59
C GLY A 341 0.88 -4.84 -6.49
N LYS A 342 1.33 -5.46 -7.57
CA LYS A 342 1.52 -6.91 -7.65
C LYS A 342 2.97 -7.29 -7.36
N VAL A 343 3.19 -8.11 -6.34
CA VAL A 343 4.47 -8.75 -6.04
C VAL A 343 4.32 -10.25 -6.25
N THR A 344 5.18 -10.84 -7.07
CA THR A 344 5.19 -12.28 -7.36
C THR A 344 6.61 -12.82 -7.27
N LEU A 345 6.83 -13.73 -6.33
CA LEU A 345 8.05 -14.50 -6.16
C LEU A 345 7.74 -15.95 -6.51
N LYS A 346 8.50 -16.52 -7.44
CA LYS A 346 8.34 -17.90 -7.87
C LYS A 346 9.67 -18.63 -7.81
N GLY A 347 9.88 -19.40 -6.75
CA GLY A 347 11.04 -20.25 -6.57
C GLY A 347 10.87 -21.65 -7.15
N ASP A 348 11.97 -22.37 -7.09
CA ASP A 348 12.07 -23.81 -7.30
C ASP A 348 12.30 -24.47 -5.93
N PRO A 349 11.83 -25.70 -5.67
CA PRO A 349 12.14 -26.38 -4.42
C PRO A 349 13.65 -26.48 -4.10
N ALA A 350 14.52 -26.46 -5.11
CA ALA A 350 15.98 -26.43 -4.93
C ALA A 350 16.54 -25.02 -4.66
N ASP A 351 15.80 -23.97 -5.00
CA ASP A 351 16.18 -22.58 -4.82
C ASP A 351 14.94 -21.73 -4.47
N PRO A 352 14.57 -21.68 -3.17
CA PRO A 352 13.33 -21.07 -2.73
C PRO A 352 13.35 -19.55 -2.84
N ALA A 353 12.24 -18.98 -3.32
CA ALA A 353 12.14 -17.54 -3.50
C ALA A 353 11.67 -16.83 -2.22
N ASN A 354 12.61 -16.52 -1.33
CA ASN A 354 12.34 -15.97 -0.01
C ASN A 354 12.20 -14.44 -0.01
N VAL A 355 11.32 -13.92 0.84
CA VAL A 355 11.30 -12.50 1.22
C VAL A 355 12.13 -12.36 2.48
N THR A 356 13.28 -11.68 2.40
CA THR A 356 14.27 -11.58 3.49
C THR A 356 14.36 -10.18 4.09
N GLY A 357 13.68 -9.19 3.52
CA GLY A 357 13.49 -7.90 4.19
C GLY A 357 12.12 -7.30 3.95
N PRO A 358 11.82 -6.19 4.64
CA PRO A 358 10.46 -5.76 4.89
C PRO A 358 9.75 -5.28 3.62
N ILE A 359 8.43 -5.48 3.57
CA ILE A 359 7.55 -4.96 2.51
C ILE A 359 6.59 -3.96 3.14
N VAL A 360 6.77 -2.67 2.83
CA VAL A 360 6.03 -1.57 3.46
C VAL A 360 5.31 -0.72 2.42
N ALA A 361 3.99 -0.58 2.56
CA ALA A 361 3.15 0.38 1.85
C ALA A 361 2.59 1.41 2.86
N ASN A 362 3.13 2.63 2.88
CA ASN A 362 2.86 3.60 3.94
C ASN A 362 1.47 4.26 3.84
N GLY A 363 1.08 4.72 2.64
CA GLY A 363 -0.14 5.51 2.43
C GLY A 363 -1.32 4.74 1.82
N GLY A 364 -1.10 3.51 1.36
CA GLY A 364 -2.06 2.70 0.63
C GLY A 364 -1.91 1.21 0.91
N GLY A 365 -2.63 0.38 0.16
CA GLY A 365 -2.65 -1.06 0.36
C GLY A 365 -1.60 -1.84 -0.43
N ILE A 366 -1.61 -3.16 -0.21
CA ILE A 366 -0.88 -4.14 -1.02
C ILE A 366 -1.91 -4.90 -1.86
N ALA A 367 -1.88 -4.73 -3.18
CA ALA A 367 -2.88 -5.31 -4.07
C ALA A 367 -2.73 -6.83 -4.19
N SER A 368 -1.50 -7.33 -4.32
CA SER A 368 -1.25 -8.77 -4.15
C SER A 368 0.21 -9.08 -3.82
N LEU A 369 0.43 -9.96 -2.86
CA LEU A 369 1.72 -10.62 -2.61
C LEU A 369 1.55 -12.12 -2.82
N THR A 370 2.35 -12.70 -3.70
CA THR A 370 2.32 -14.13 -4.01
C THR A 370 3.73 -14.71 -3.96
N ILE A 371 3.93 -15.71 -3.11
CA ILE A 371 5.18 -16.46 -2.93
C ILE A 371 4.89 -17.92 -3.29
N ILE A 372 5.66 -18.49 -4.22
CA ILE A 372 5.53 -19.89 -4.65
C ILE A 372 6.89 -20.56 -4.45
N ASN A 373 6.93 -21.67 -3.71
CA ASN A 373 8.13 -22.38 -3.28
C ASN A 373 9.13 -21.41 -2.62
N GLY A 374 8.76 -20.83 -1.49
CA GLY A 374 9.56 -19.84 -0.79
C GLY A 374 8.85 -19.37 0.48
N ASN A 375 9.62 -18.76 1.38
CA ASN A 375 9.17 -18.36 2.70
C ASN A 375 9.08 -16.83 2.84
N LEU A 376 8.17 -16.38 3.69
CA LEU A 376 8.19 -15.01 4.23
C LEU A 376 9.03 -15.00 5.51
N LEU A 377 10.17 -14.31 5.48
CA LEU A 377 11.12 -14.22 6.59
C LEU A 377 11.27 -12.79 7.14
N ALA A 378 10.42 -11.87 6.71
CA ALA A 378 10.44 -10.46 7.12
C ALA A 378 9.04 -9.85 7.08
N ASP A 379 8.87 -8.74 7.78
CA ASP A 379 7.58 -8.10 8.01
C ASP A 379 6.91 -7.58 6.74
N VAL A 380 5.57 -7.58 6.77
CA VAL A 380 4.74 -7.04 5.71
C VAL A 380 3.74 -6.06 6.32
N THR A 381 3.80 -4.81 5.89
CA THR A 381 3.01 -3.71 6.47
C THR A 381 2.25 -2.96 5.37
N ALA A 382 0.91 -3.04 5.41
CA ALA A 382 0.01 -2.21 4.62
C ALA A 382 -0.60 -1.12 5.54
N ALA A 383 0.18 -0.07 5.83
CA ALA A 383 -0.14 0.91 6.86
C ALA A 383 -1.31 1.84 6.47
N GLY A 384 -1.48 2.15 5.18
CA GLY A 384 -2.54 3.04 4.70
C GLY A 384 -3.67 2.36 3.95
N GLY A 385 -3.75 1.02 3.94
CA GLY A 385 -4.76 0.35 3.12
C GLY A 385 -4.88 -1.16 3.29
N LEU A 386 -5.66 -1.75 2.37
CA LEU A 386 -6.05 -3.16 2.42
C LEU A 386 -4.91 -4.06 1.95
N LEU A 387 -4.66 -5.17 2.65
CA LEU A 387 -3.95 -6.32 2.08
C LEU A 387 -4.95 -7.16 1.29
N SER A 388 -5.05 -6.89 -0.02
CA SER A 388 -6.14 -7.42 -0.84
C SER A 388 -6.03 -8.92 -1.09
N LYS A 389 -4.82 -9.39 -1.40
CA LYS A 389 -4.53 -10.81 -1.61
C LYS A 389 -3.11 -11.15 -1.16
N PHE A 390 -3.00 -12.09 -0.25
CA PHE A 390 -1.72 -12.63 0.22
C PHE A 390 -1.74 -14.15 0.03
N ASN A 391 -0.76 -14.69 -0.69
CA ASN A 391 -0.68 -16.11 -0.98
C ASN A 391 0.74 -16.66 -0.86
N ILE A 392 0.95 -17.67 -0.01
CA ILE A 392 2.16 -18.48 0.00
C ILE A 392 1.78 -19.90 -0.44
N SER A 393 2.60 -20.54 -1.25
CA SER A 393 2.41 -21.96 -1.60
C SER A 393 3.73 -22.71 -1.66
N GLY A 394 3.87 -23.82 -0.92
CA GLY A 394 5.11 -24.58 -0.84
C GLY A 394 6.18 -23.91 0.02
N GLY A 395 5.76 -23.18 1.06
CA GLY A 395 6.61 -22.48 2.01
C GLY A 395 5.77 -21.79 3.09
N ASP A 396 6.44 -21.17 4.06
CA ASP A 396 5.85 -20.75 5.33
C ASP A 396 5.90 -19.24 5.51
N ALA A 397 5.05 -18.70 6.38
CA ALA A 397 5.28 -17.43 7.04
C ALA A 397 5.98 -17.70 8.38
N ALA A 398 7.25 -17.31 8.51
CA ALA A 398 8.11 -17.72 9.61
C ALA A 398 7.75 -17.06 10.95
N ALA A 399 8.15 -17.70 12.06
CA ALA A 399 7.99 -17.16 13.40
C ALA A 399 8.76 -15.84 13.59
N GLY A 400 8.21 -14.93 14.39
CA GLY A 400 8.77 -13.60 14.63
C GLY A 400 8.54 -12.59 13.51
N VAL A 401 7.86 -12.99 12.43
CA VAL A 401 7.41 -12.07 11.37
C VAL A 401 6.04 -11.52 11.73
N THR A 402 5.84 -10.22 11.51
CA THR A 402 4.53 -9.56 11.62
C THR A 402 3.96 -9.22 10.25
N ILE A 403 2.69 -9.57 10.05
CA ILE A 403 1.90 -9.20 8.88
C ILE A 403 0.79 -8.26 9.34
N TYR A 404 0.88 -7.00 8.96
CA TYR A 404 -0.04 -5.95 9.39
C TYR A 404 -0.79 -5.29 8.22
N ALA A 405 -2.10 -5.07 8.41
CA ALA A 405 -2.91 -4.29 7.47
C ALA A 405 -3.96 -3.43 8.20
N SER A 406 -3.88 -2.11 8.03
CA SER A 406 -4.78 -1.18 8.72
C SER A 406 -6.22 -1.22 8.20
N ALA A 407 -6.41 -1.34 6.88
CA ALA A 407 -7.75 -1.35 6.27
C ALA A 407 -8.33 -2.75 6.02
N GLY A 408 -7.79 -3.78 6.67
CA GLY A 408 -8.30 -5.15 6.58
C GLY A 408 -7.44 -6.10 5.75
N VAL A 409 -7.87 -7.36 5.73
CA VAL A 409 -7.31 -8.41 4.88
C VAL A 409 -8.42 -9.03 4.03
N GLY A 410 -8.27 -8.92 2.71
CA GLY A 410 -9.23 -9.44 1.74
C GLY A 410 -9.16 -10.97 1.60
N GLN A 411 -7.97 -11.50 1.36
CA GLN A 411 -7.73 -12.93 1.33
C GLN A 411 -6.30 -13.21 1.75
N PHE A 412 -6.14 -14.06 2.77
CA PHE A 412 -4.88 -14.63 3.18
C PHE A 412 -4.91 -16.14 2.94
N THR A 413 -3.92 -16.68 2.25
CA THR A 413 -3.86 -18.11 1.95
C THR A 413 -2.43 -18.63 2.04
N ILE A 414 -2.22 -19.72 2.79
CA ILE A 414 -0.99 -20.50 2.76
C ILE A 414 -1.38 -21.91 2.30
N LYS A 415 -0.61 -22.50 1.40
CA LYS A 415 -0.84 -23.85 0.88
C LYS A 415 0.43 -24.68 0.99
N ASN A 416 0.35 -25.84 1.62
CA ASN A 416 1.49 -26.72 1.87
C ASN A 416 2.62 -25.96 2.60
N GLY A 417 2.27 -25.31 3.70
CA GLY A 417 3.16 -24.54 4.56
C GLY A 417 2.39 -23.92 5.74
N ASP A 418 3.12 -23.43 6.72
CA ASP A 418 2.61 -22.99 8.03
C ASP A 418 2.42 -21.47 8.11
N LEU A 419 1.49 -21.05 8.98
CA LEU A 419 1.43 -19.69 9.49
C LEU A 419 2.03 -19.66 10.89
N ASN A 420 3.33 -19.39 10.96
CA ASN A 420 4.05 -19.16 12.22
C ASN A 420 4.21 -17.66 12.54
N ALA A 421 3.92 -16.79 11.56
CA ALA A 421 3.91 -15.34 11.69
C ALA A 421 2.64 -14.84 12.37
N ASP A 422 2.73 -13.67 13.01
CA ASP A 422 1.58 -12.98 13.55
C ASP A 422 0.86 -12.22 12.43
N LEU A 423 -0.46 -12.32 12.38
CA LEU A 423 -1.33 -11.62 11.45
C LEU A 423 -2.23 -10.65 12.21
N THR A 424 -1.98 -9.36 12.06
CA THR A 424 -2.75 -8.29 12.72
C THR A 424 -3.47 -7.42 11.71
N THR A 425 -4.73 -7.08 11.97
CA THR A 425 -5.47 -6.12 11.16
C THR A 425 -6.43 -5.26 11.97
N ASP A 426 -6.45 -3.96 11.70
CA ASP A 426 -7.31 -2.99 12.41
C ASP A 426 -8.73 -2.93 11.86
N ALA A 427 -9.03 -3.73 10.83
CA ALA A 427 -10.38 -3.86 10.27
C ALA A 427 -10.77 -5.34 10.16
N GLY A 428 -11.57 -5.70 9.14
CA GLY A 428 -12.05 -7.07 8.98
C GLY A 428 -11.07 -8.01 8.26
N LEU A 429 -11.19 -9.30 8.58
CA LEU A 429 -10.56 -10.41 7.86
C LEU A 429 -11.64 -11.20 7.11
N LYS A 430 -11.68 -11.07 5.77
CA LYS A 430 -12.70 -11.76 4.96
C LYS A 430 -12.44 -13.26 4.81
N LYS A 431 -11.16 -13.65 4.70
CA LYS A 431 -10.76 -15.04 4.55
C LYS A 431 -9.31 -15.27 4.97
N LEU A 432 -9.11 -16.25 5.84
CA LEU A 432 -7.84 -16.91 6.14
C LEU A 432 -7.97 -18.40 5.79
N ALA A 433 -7.05 -18.91 4.98
CA ALA A 433 -7.00 -20.33 4.62
C ALA A 433 -5.57 -20.87 4.69
N VAL A 434 -5.27 -21.70 5.69
CA VAL A 434 -4.00 -22.44 5.81
C VAL A 434 -4.27 -23.89 5.43
N MET A 435 -3.88 -24.26 4.22
CA MET A 435 -4.26 -25.52 3.57
C MET A 435 -3.09 -26.51 3.58
N GLY A 436 -3.24 -27.58 4.35
CA GLY A 436 -2.29 -28.69 4.44
C GLY A 436 -1.31 -28.65 5.62
N SER A 437 -1.40 -27.64 6.50
CA SER A 437 -0.47 -27.46 7.62
C SER A 437 -1.05 -26.62 8.78
N ASP A 438 -0.20 -26.16 9.70
CA ASP A 438 -0.55 -25.69 11.04
C ASP A 438 -0.53 -24.15 11.18
N VAL A 439 -1.14 -23.65 12.25
CA VAL A 439 -1.07 -22.23 12.67
C VAL A 439 -0.52 -22.15 14.08
N THR A 440 0.67 -21.55 14.21
CA THR A 440 1.33 -21.33 15.50
C THR A 440 1.46 -19.86 15.87
N GLY A 441 1.41 -18.96 14.89
CA GLY A 441 1.37 -17.50 15.11
C GLY A 441 -0.03 -17.00 15.46
N ASP A 442 -0.10 -15.82 16.06
CA ASP A 442 -1.36 -15.22 16.50
C ASP A 442 -2.09 -14.54 15.34
N VAL A 443 -3.41 -14.59 15.34
CA VAL A 443 -4.27 -13.89 14.36
C VAL A 443 -5.18 -12.93 15.10
N THR A 444 -4.90 -11.63 14.98
CA THR A 444 -5.58 -10.55 15.70
C THR A 444 -6.33 -9.66 14.71
N VAL A 445 -7.67 -9.63 14.80
CA VAL A 445 -8.55 -8.89 13.88
C VAL A 445 -9.40 -7.92 14.70
N ALA A 446 -9.18 -6.60 14.60
CA ALA A 446 -10.00 -5.64 15.35
C ALA A 446 -11.47 -5.65 14.88
N GLY A 447 -11.71 -5.88 13.59
CA GLY A 447 -13.04 -6.06 13.03
C GLY A 447 -13.52 -7.51 13.06
N ARG A 448 -14.47 -7.85 12.18
CA ARG A 448 -15.02 -9.20 12.07
C ARG A 448 -14.11 -10.12 11.25
N ALA A 449 -13.97 -11.37 11.69
CA ALA A 449 -13.35 -12.45 10.91
C ALA A 449 -14.43 -13.38 10.32
N ASP A 450 -14.52 -13.39 8.98
CA ASP A 450 -15.62 -14.08 8.29
C ASP A 450 -15.36 -15.59 8.10
N ASN A 451 -14.20 -15.96 7.59
CA ASN A 451 -13.90 -17.37 7.30
C ASN A 451 -12.45 -17.68 7.65
N ILE A 452 -12.27 -18.45 8.72
CA ILE A 452 -10.98 -19.04 9.08
C ILE A 452 -11.05 -20.53 8.77
N SER A 453 -10.09 -21.01 7.98
CA SER A 453 -9.94 -22.41 7.65
C SER A 453 -8.49 -22.82 7.84
N ILE A 454 -8.25 -23.69 8.80
CA ILE A 454 -6.94 -24.27 9.13
C ILE A 454 -7.08 -25.77 8.89
N ALA A 455 -6.22 -26.35 8.06
CA ALA A 455 -6.32 -27.76 7.72
C ALA A 455 -5.62 -28.66 8.76
N GLY A 456 -4.50 -28.21 9.32
CA GLY A 456 -3.79 -28.87 10.41
C GLY A 456 -4.20 -28.33 11.77
N ASP A 457 -3.22 -28.21 12.66
CA ASP A 457 -3.40 -27.88 14.07
C ASP A 457 -3.40 -26.36 14.31
N LEU A 458 -4.02 -25.95 15.41
CA LEU A 458 -3.97 -24.59 15.94
C LEU A 458 -3.32 -24.60 17.32
N THR A 459 -2.17 -23.93 17.44
CA THR A 459 -1.52 -23.64 18.73
C THR A 459 -1.38 -22.14 19.00
N GLY A 460 -1.48 -21.30 17.96
CA GLY A 460 -1.56 -19.84 18.09
C GLY A 460 -2.95 -19.37 18.51
N ASN A 461 -3.06 -18.11 18.91
CA ASN A 461 -4.33 -17.52 19.32
C ASN A 461 -5.09 -16.94 18.13
N LEU A 462 -6.42 -17.03 18.18
CA LEU A 462 -7.32 -16.37 17.24
C LEU A 462 -8.16 -15.34 17.99
N TRP A 463 -7.96 -14.06 17.68
CA TRP A 463 -8.74 -12.96 18.25
C TRP A 463 -9.50 -12.18 17.19
N ALA A 464 -10.78 -11.89 17.45
CA ALA A 464 -11.57 -10.98 16.63
C ALA A 464 -12.43 -10.02 17.46
N GLY A 465 -12.19 -8.72 17.37
CA GLY A 465 -13.01 -7.69 18.01
C GLY A 465 -14.43 -7.60 17.44
N GLY A 466 -14.64 -7.96 16.17
CA GLY A 466 -15.94 -7.90 15.48
C GLY A 466 -16.73 -9.22 15.44
N GLY A 467 -16.32 -10.26 16.15
CA GLY A 467 -16.94 -11.59 16.04
C GLY A 467 -16.26 -12.52 15.03
N PHE A 468 -16.58 -13.80 15.15
CA PHE A 468 -16.25 -14.82 14.14
C PHE A 468 -17.52 -15.34 13.47
N ARG A 469 -17.53 -15.39 12.13
CA ARG A 469 -18.63 -16.05 11.40
C ARG A 469 -18.40 -17.55 11.21
N SER A 470 -17.17 -17.99 10.98
CA SER A 470 -16.87 -19.41 10.90
C SER A 470 -15.39 -19.66 11.11
N ILE A 471 -15.09 -20.57 12.03
CA ILE A 471 -13.78 -21.15 12.25
C ILE A 471 -13.87 -22.65 11.93
N ASN A 472 -13.00 -23.13 11.06
CA ASN A 472 -12.87 -24.54 10.73
C ASN A 472 -11.40 -24.93 10.90
N ILE A 473 -11.12 -25.83 11.84
CA ILE A 473 -9.79 -26.38 12.14
C ILE A 473 -9.87 -27.87 11.84
N GLY A 474 -8.97 -28.37 11.00
CA GLY A 474 -9.00 -29.77 10.56
C GLY A 474 -8.30 -30.72 11.52
N GLY A 475 -7.25 -30.25 12.20
CA GLY A 475 -6.51 -30.97 13.23
C GLY A 475 -6.91 -30.58 14.64
N ASP A 476 -5.93 -30.59 15.53
CA ASP A 476 -6.08 -30.38 16.97
C ASP A 476 -6.01 -28.89 17.35
N VAL A 477 -6.58 -28.54 18.50
CA VAL A 477 -6.45 -27.23 19.15
C VAL A 477 -5.78 -27.44 20.49
N THR A 478 -4.55 -26.95 20.64
CA THR A 478 -3.72 -27.21 21.84
C THR A 478 -3.14 -25.92 22.39
N GLY A 479 -3.49 -25.57 23.62
CA GLY A 479 -2.96 -24.37 24.28
C GLY A 479 -3.41 -23.04 23.65
N ALA A 480 -4.36 -23.08 22.71
CA ALA A 480 -4.78 -21.93 21.94
C ALA A 480 -6.00 -21.23 22.57
N VAL A 481 -6.07 -19.91 22.41
CA VAL A 481 -7.24 -19.11 22.76
C VAL A 481 -7.96 -18.67 21.48
N ILE A 482 -9.23 -19.04 21.35
CA ILE A 482 -10.14 -18.52 20.33
C ILE A 482 -11.06 -17.53 21.04
N ALA A 483 -10.73 -16.25 20.97
CA ALA A 483 -11.43 -15.20 21.69
C ALA A 483 -12.09 -14.19 20.75
N SER A 484 -13.28 -13.73 21.09
CA SER A 484 -13.92 -12.62 20.42
C SER A 484 -14.63 -11.72 21.39
N LEU A 485 -14.72 -10.45 21.05
CA LEU A 485 -15.51 -9.47 21.78
C LEU A 485 -17.01 -9.56 21.45
N PHE A 486 -17.39 -10.26 20.38
CA PHE A 486 -18.78 -10.52 20.01
C PHE A 486 -19.01 -12.01 19.72
N ASN A 487 -20.16 -12.28 19.11
CA ASN A 487 -20.61 -13.61 18.76
C ASN A 487 -19.61 -14.39 17.90
N ILE A 488 -19.55 -15.68 18.21
CA ILE A 488 -18.87 -16.71 17.45
C ILE A 488 -19.97 -17.58 16.83
N ASP A 489 -20.29 -17.37 15.56
CA ASP A 489 -21.42 -18.08 14.91
C ASP A 489 -21.15 -19.59 14.84
N ARG A 490 -19.92 -20.00 14.51
CA ARG A 490 -19.53 -21.41 14.34
C ARG A 490 -18.05 -21.66 14.56
N VAL A 491 -17.74 -22.68 15.36
CA VAL A 491 -16.43 -23.33 15.50
C VAL A 491 -16.57 -24.82 15.18
N ASN A 492 -15.76 -25.31 14.25
CA ASN A 492 -15.67 -26.72 13.93
C ASN A 492 -14.20 -27.15 13.99
N ILE A 493 -13.90 -28.11 14.85
CA ILE A 493 -12.57 -28.67 15.12
C ILE A 493 -12.64 -30.15 14.76
N GLY A 494 -11.74 -30.60 13.88
CA GLY A 494 -11.69 -31.96 13.38
C GLY A 494 -11.02 -32.94 14.34
N GLY A 495 -10.01 -32.47 15.06
CA GLY A 495 -9.24 -33.23 16.05
C GLY A 495 -9.63 -32.94 17.50
N ASP A 496 -8.64 -33.06 18.39
CA ASP A 496 -8.77 -32.91 19.83
C ASP A 496 -8.73 -31.43 20.26
N VAL A 497 -9.32 -31.12 21.41
CA VAL A 497 -9.21 -29.82 22.08
C VAL A 497 -8.61 -30.03 23.46
N THR A 498 -7.39 -29.54 23.65
CA THR A 498 -6.60 -29.74 24.87
C THR A 498 -6.07 -28.42 25.42
N ASN A 499 -6.24 -28.16 26.72
CA ASN A 499 -5.74 -26.95 27.39
C ASN A 499 -6.06 -25.64 26.64
N SER A 500 -7.23 -25.58 25.99
CA SER A 500 -7.59 -24.48 25.09
C SER A 500 -8.82 -23.75 25.58
N GLN A 501 -9.01 -22.51 25.12
CA GLN A 501 -10.11 -21.64 25.54
C GLN A 501 -10.88 -21.13 24.34
N ILE A 502 -12.22 -21.17 24.41
CA ILE A 502 -13.11 -20.58 23.42
C ILE A 502 -13.97 -19.55 24.14
N ILE A 503 -13.67 -18.27 23.93
CA ILE A 503 -14.23 -17.16 24.69
C ILE A 503 -15.01 -16.23 23.76
N GLY A 504 -16.27 -15.98 24.08
CA GLY A 504 -17.09 -14.96 23.44
C GLY A 504 -17.37 -13.83 24.41
N GLY A 505 -17.34 -12.60 23.92
CA GLY A 505 -17.66 -11.42 24.72
C GLY A 505 -16.47 -10.89 25.54
N TRP A 506 -15.22 -11.20 25.18
CA TRP A 506 -14.05 -10.77 25.96
C TRP A 506 -13.16 -9.84 25.15
N ASP A 507 -12.81 -8.70 25.73
CA ASP A 507 -11.84 -7.76 25.21
C ASP A 507 -10.46 -7.97 25.88
N PRO A 508 -9.46 -8.54 25.18
CA PRO A 508 -8.12 -8.72 25.73
C PRO A 508 -7.38 -7.40 25.98
N ALA A 509 -7.77 -6.30 25.32
CA ALA A 509 -7.07 -5.03 25.46
C ALA A 509 -7.47 -4.30 26.75
N THR A 510 -8.74 -4.38 27.13
CA THR A 510 -9.28 -3.70 28.32
C THR A 510 -9.60 -4.64 29.48
N GLY A 511 -9.70 -5.95 29.21
CA GLY A 511 -10.25 -6.93 30.14
C GLY A 511 -11.78 -6.85 30.27
N ALA A 512 -12.45 -5.96 29.53
CA ALA A 512 -13.89 -5.81 29.61
C ALA A 512 -14.62 -7.02 29.03
N VAL A 513 -15.81 -7.29 29.56
CA VAL A 513 -16.65 -8.39 29.11
C VAL A 513 -18.02 -7.87 28.65
N HIS A 514 -18.50 -8.43 27.56
CA HIS A 514 -19.71 -8.09 26.85
C HIS A 514 -20.55 -9.35 26.63
N SER A 515 -21.84 -9.19 26.37
CA SER A 515 -22.66 -10.33 25.99
C SER A 515 -22.23 -10.92 24.65
N ALA A 516 -22.14 -12.25 24.54
CA ALA A 516 -21.85 -12.91 23.28
C ALA A 516 -22.41 -14.33 23.19
N ASP A 517 -22.81 -14.71 21.99
CA ASP A 517 -23.27 -16.07 21.68
C ASP A 517 -22.19 -16.91 21.00
N LEU A 518 -22.18 -18.21 21.30
CA LEU A 518 -21.53 -19.23 20.48
C LEU A 518 -22.59 -20.12 19.83
N GLY A 519 -22.83 -19.93 18.53
CA GLY A 519 -23.91 -20.62 17.81
C GLY A 519 -23.72 -22.14 17.78
N THR A 520 -22.57 -22.60 17.29
CA THR A 520 -22.22 -24.03 17.28
C THR A 520 -20.74 -24.27 17.54
N LEU A 521 -20.42 -25.23 18.42
CA LEU A 521 -19.11 -25.81 18.63
C LEU A 521 -19.15 -27.31 18.32
N SER A 522 -18.32 -27.76 17.39
CA SER A 522 -18.19 -29.18 17.05
C SER A 522 -16.73 -29.60 17.19
N VAL A 523 -16.48 -30.63 18.00
CA VAL A 523 -15.17 -31.25 18.21
C VAL A 523 -15.23 -32.69 17.73
N GLY A 524 -14.38 -33.01 16.77
CA GLY A 524 -14.30 -34.33 16.13
C GLY A 524 -13.54 -35.36 16.95
N GLY A 525 -12.59 -34.92 17.78
CA GLY A 525 -11.81 -35.73 18.71
C GLY A 525 -12.24 -35.57 20.16
N ASP A 526 -11.27 -35.64 21.07
CA ASP A 526 -11.42 -35.55 22.52
C ASP A 526 -11.51 -34.09 23.01
N TRP A 527 -12.13 -33.87 24.17
CA TRP A 527 -12.15 -32.60 24.88
C TRP A 527 -11.51 -32.77 26.25
N THR A 528 -10.39 -32.09 26.50
CA THR A 528 -9.61 -32.24 27.75
C THR A 528 -9.15 -30.89 28.30
N ALA A 529 -9.37 -30.66 29.59
CA ALA A 529 -8.86 -29.51 30.33
C ALA A 529 -9.07 -28.15 29.62
N SER A 530 -10.26 -27.95 29.04
CA SER A 530 -10.53 -26.83 28.13
C SER A 530 -11.77 -26.05 28.56
N VAL A 531 -11.82 -24.77 28.18
CA VAL A 531 -12.83 -23.81 28.64
C VAL A 531 -13.67 -23.29 27.48
N VAL A 532 -14.97 -23.18 27.70
CA VAL A 532 -15.86 -22.31 26.93
C VAL A 532 -16.41 -21.26 27.88
N ALA A 533 -16.28 -19.97 27.56
CA ALA A 533 -16.83 -18.88 28.36
C ALA A 533 -17.51 -17.84 27.47
N LEU A 534 -18.77 -17.51 27.73
CA LEU A 534 -19.59 -16.65 26.88
C LEU A 534 -20.22 -15.54 27.72
N GLY A 535 -19.74 -14.31 27.54
CA GLY A 535 -20.14 -13.15 28.33
C GLY A 535 -19.90 -13.35 29.82
N VAL A 536 -18.72 -13.86 30.17
CA VAL A 536 -18.33 -14.10 31.56
C VAL A 536 -16.95 -13.49 31.81
N ASP A 537 -16.82 -12.78 32.93
CA ASP A 537 -15.60 -12.19 33.44
C ASP A 537 -15.00 -13.06 34.55
N PRO A 538 -13.80 -13.63 34.35
CA PRO A 538 -13.07 -14.29 35.41
C PRO A 538 -12.36 -13.22 36.25
N VAL A 539 -12.92 -12.90 37.42
CA VAL A 539 -12.46 -11.78 38.27
C VAL A 539 -10.97 -11.87 38.64
N ASP A 540 -10.41 -13.08 38.69
CA ASP A 540 -9.01 -13.38 38.98
C ASP A 540 -8.17 -13.75 37.74
N GLY A 541 -8.77 -13.68 36.55
CA GLY A 541 -8.16 -14.08 35.28
C GLY A 541 -8.21 -15.59 34.98
N ASP A 542 -8.85 -16.40 35.84
CA ASP A 542 -9.00 -17.84 35.63
C ASP A 542 -10.47 -18.29 35.64
N PHE A 543 -10.95 -18.78 34.50
CA PHE A 543 -12.31 -19.31 34.36
C PHE A 543 -12.56 -20.62 35.12
N LEU A 544 -11.50 -21.30 35.57
CA LEU A 544 -11.62 -22.54 36.32
C LEU A 544 -11.97 -22.28 37.79
N THR A 545 -11.66 -21.10 38.32
CA THR A 545 -11.95 -20.68 39.69
C THR A 545 -13.18 -19.76 39.75
N ASP A 546 -13.72 -19.57 40.95
CA ASP A 546 -14.77 -18.59 41.24
C ASP A 546 -14.18 -17.48 42.13
N PRO A 547 -14.70 -16.24 42.07
CA PRO A 547 -15.96 -15.83 41.43
C PRO A 547 -15.83 -15.48 39.94
N ASN A 548 -16.76 -16.00 39.14
CA ASN A 548 -17.02 -15.51 37.78
C ASN A 548 -18.20 -14.54 37.81
N VAL A 549 -18.16 -13.49 37.00
CA VAL A 549 -19.23 -12.46 36.92
C VAL A 549 -19.82 -12.46 35.51
N ALA A 550 -21.15 -12.44 35.43
CA ALA A 550 -21.86 -12.31 34.17
C ALA A 550 -21.63 -10.92 33.56
N ALA A 551 -21.34 -10.88 32.26
CA ALA A 551 -21.38 -9.64 31.52
C ALA A 551 -22.83 -9.21 31.30
N PRO A 552 -23.09 -7.89 31.22
CA PRO A 552 -24.42 -7.41 30.93
C PRO A 552 -24.93 -7.91 29.56
N GLY A 553 -26.16 -8.44 29.52
CA GLY A 553 -26.85 -8.83 28.29
C GLY A 553 -27.15 -10.32 28.17
N VAL A 554 -27.24 -10.82 26.93
CA VAL A 554 -27.61 -12.22 26.68
C VAL A 554 -26.45 -12.97 26.06
N SER A 555 -25.95 -13.98 26.78
CA SER A 555 -24.87 -14.83 26.31
C SER A 555 -25.28 -16.30 26.33
N SER A 556 -25.20 -16.96 25.17
CA SER A 556 -25.65 -18.35 25.07
C SER A 556 -24.79 -19.25 24.20
N LEU A 557 -24.69 -20.51 24.62
CA LEU A 557 -24.12 -21.59 23.81
C LEU A 557 -25.26 -22.33 23.10
N GLY A 558 -25.36 -22.20 21.78
CA GLY A 558 -26.42 -22.84 21.00
C GLY A 558 -26.31 -24.37 20.98
N ARG A 559 -25.15 -24.90 20.58
CA ARG A 559 -24.90 -26.35 20.56
C ARG A 559 -23.42 -26.65 20.62
N MET A 560 -23.04 -27.58 21.50
CA MET A 560 -21.74 -28.23 21.56
C MET A 560 -21.88 -29.72 21.28
N THR A 561 -20.97 -30.27 20.47
CA THR A 561 -20.83 -31.72 20.25
C THR A 561 -19.38 -32.13 20.35
N VAL A 562 -19.09 -33.18 21.09
CA VAL A 562 -17.78 -33.85 21.15
C VAL A 562 -18.00 -35.29 20.69
N ARG A 563 -17.21 -35.76 19.71
CA ARG A 563 -17.35 -37.12 19.17
C ARG A 563 -16.42 -38.13 19.85
N GLY A 564 -15.27 -37.67 20.33
CA GLY A 564 -14.37 -38.45 21.17
C GLY A 564 -14.78 -38.42 22.65
N THR A 565 -13.81 -38.64 23.52
CA THR A 565 -13.97 -38.59 24.98
C THR A 565 -14.07 -37.14 25.45
N ALA A 566 -15.11 -36.82 26.20
CA ALA A 566 -15.25 -35.52 26.83
C ALA A 566 -14.91 -35.61 28.32
N SER A 567 -13.82 -34.97 28.73
CA SER A 567 -13.34 -34.96 30.11
C SER A 567 -13.77 -33.70 30.84
N ALA A 568 -14.51 -33.87 31.94
CA ALA A 568 -14.85 -32.79 32.87
C ALA A 568 -13.64 -32.31 33.70
N LEU A 569 -12.56 -33.11 33.79
CA LEU A 569 -11.39 -32.75 34.58
C LEU A 569 -10.73 -31.49 34.00
N ASN A 570 -10.61 -30.46 34.84
CA ASN A 570 -10.06 -29.14 34.50
C ASN A 570 -10.76 -28.47 33.30
N SER A 571 -12.00 -28.85 33.01
CA SER A 571 -12.83 -28.24 31.97
C SER A 571 -13.93 -27.39 32.60
N ARG A 572 -14.36 -26.34 31.89
CA ARG A 572 -15.45 -25.46 32.35
C ARG A 572 -16.26 -24.95 31.15
N ILE A 573 -17.57 -24.93 31.27
CA ILE A 573 -18.47 -24.35 30.26
C ILE A 573 -19.34 -23.30 30.96
N LEU A 574 -19.07 -22.04 30.67
CA LEU A 574 -19.73 -20.89 31.26
C LEU A 574 -20.46 -20.13 30.17
N ALA A 575 -21.69 -19.76 30.47
CA ALA A 575 -22.44 -18.75 29.73
C ALA A 575 -23.18 -17.93 30.76
N ASP A 576 -23.41 -16.65 30.51
CA ASP A 576 -24.22 -15.85 31.44
C ASP A 576 -25.66 -16.40 31.46
N THR A 577 -26.30 -16.55 30.29
CA THR A 577 -27.77 -16.72 30.26
C THR A 577 -28.23 -18.18 30.14
N ARG A 578 -27.75 -18.91 29.14
CA ARG A 578 -28.30 -20.25 28.83
C ARG A 578 -27.40 -21.15 28.00
N PHE A 579 -27.67 -22.46 28.12
CA PHE A 579 -27.13 -23.50 27.26
C PHE A 579 -28.24 -24.13 26.42
N GLY A 580 -27.92 -24.40 25.16
CA GLY A 580 -28.68 -25.32 24.32
C GLY A 580 -28.23 -26.74 24.57
N ILE A 581 -27.61 -27.39 23.58
CA ILE A 581 -27.15 -28.78 23.71
C ILE A 581 -25.69 -28.81 24.17
N VAL A 582 -25.41 -29.50 25.28
CA VAL A 582 -24.06 -29.77 25.79
C VAL A 582 -23.86 -31.29 25.89
N PRO A 583 -22.66 -31.83 25.61
CA PRO A 583 -22.38 -33.25 25.81
C PRO A 583 -22.67 -33.70 27.25
N VAL A 584 -23.25 -34.89 27.41
CA VAL A 584 -23.67 -35.40 28.74
C VAL A 584 -22.53 -35.44 29.74
N ASP A 585 -21.32 -35.78 29.29
CA ASP A 585 -20.12 -35.88 30.13
C ASP A 585 -19.61 -34.53 30.62
N LEU A 586 -20.02 -33.42 29.98
CA LEU A 586 -19.64 -32.06 30.36
C LEU A 586 -20.76 -31.30 31.11
N LEU A 587 -21.93 -31.92 31.32
CA LEU A 587 -23.03 -31.27 32.04
C LEU A 587 -22.66 -30.91 33.48
N GLY A 588 -21.77 -31.68 34.12
CA GLY A 588 -21.31 -31.41 35.48
C GLY A 588 -20.39 -30.18 35.61
N VAL A 589 -19.85 -29.68 34.50
CA VAL A 589 -18.98 -28.50 34.45
C VAL A 589 -19.59 -27.35 33.63
N ALA A 590 -20.85 -27.51 33.21
CA ALA A 590 -21.63 -26.48 32.54
C ALA A 590 -22.51 -25.74 33.55
N SER A 591 -22.27 -24.45 33.73
CA SER A 591 -23.05 -23.63 34.67
C SER A 591 -23.29 -22.22 34.13
N THR A 592 -24.50 -21.72 34.35
CA THR A 592 -24.81 -20.33 34.08
C THR A 592 -24.25 -19.46 35.20
N VAL A 593 -23.65 -18.32 34.86
CA VAL A 593 -23.21 -17.34 35.86
C VAL A 593 -24.38 -16.40 36.10
N PRO A 594 -24.96 -16.34 37.31
CA PRO A 594 -26.14 -15.50 37.54
C PRO A 594 -25.83 -14.03 37.28
N GLY A 595 -26.63 -13.38 36.42
CA GLY A 595 -26.60 -11.95 36.22
C GLY A 595 -27.16 -11.16 37.42
N VAL A 596 -27.15 -9.83 37.28
CA VAL A 596 -27.67 -8.93 38.32
C VAL A 596 -29.19 -8.77 38.17
N THR A 597 -29.96 -9.46 39.02
CA THR A 597 -31.42 -9.26 39.10
C THR A 597 -31.77 -8.12 40.08
N PRO A 598 -32.34 -6.99 39.63
CA PRO A 598 -32.79 -5.94 40.53
C PRO A 598 -33.96 -6.45 41.40
N PRO A 599 -33.96 -6.22 42.73
CA PRO A 599 -35.02 -6.69 43.60
C PRO A 599 -36.34 -5.96 43.29
N LEU A 600 -37.46 -6.69 43.23
CA LEU A 600 -38.79 -6.08 43.18
C LEU A 600 -39.01 -5.18 44.41
N ASN A 601 -39.94 -4.22 44.30
CA ASN A 601 -40.37 -3.42 45.42
C ASN A 601 -40.78 -4.33 46.59
N PRO A 602 -40.37 -4.07 47.84
CA PRO A 602 -40.70 -4.96 48.96
C PRO A 602 -42.21 -5.04 49.25
N ASP A 603 -43.02 -4.08 48.78
CA ASP A 603 -44.48 -4.09 48.90
C ASP A 603 -45.14 -4.97 47.81
N PRO A 604 -45.76 -6.12 48.16
CA PRO A 604 -46.42 -6.99 47.19
C PRO A 604 -47.62 -6.35 46.48
N ALA A 605 -48.23 -5.30 47.05
CA ALA A 605 -49.35 -4.60 46.41
C ALA A 605 -48.90 -3.82 45.14
N LYS A 606 -47.60 -3.55 45.03
CA LYS A 606 -46.98 -2.93 43.86
C LYS A 606 -46.58 -3.95 42.80
N HIS A 607 -46.70 -5.25 43.08
CA HIS A 607 -46.31 -6.30 42.15
C HIS A 607 -47.37 -6.52 41.09
N PHE A 608 -46.92 -6.91 39.90
CA PHE A 608 -47.78 -7.32 38.81
C PHE A 608 -47.17 -8.49 38.04
N THR A 609 -48.04 -9.21 37.34
CA THR A 609 -47.68 -10.27 36.38
C THR A 609 -48.21 -9.86 35.00
N ALA A 610 -48.08 -10.73 34.00
CA ALA A 610 -48.56 -10.40 32.66
C ALA A 610 -50.07 -10.09 32.61
N GLY A 611 -50.39 -9.07 31.82
CA GLY A 611 -51.73 -8.56 31.66
C GLY A 611 -51.74 -7.05 31.46
N LYS A 612 -52.96 -6.50 31.49
CA LYS A 612 -53.18 -5.07 31.53
C LYS A 612 -53.49 -4.68 32.96
N ILE A 613 -52.58 -3.93 33.59
CA ILE A 613 -52.73 -3.40 34.94
C ILE A 613 -53.03 -1.91 34.84
N ILE A 614 -53.91 -1.44 35.71
CA ILE A 614 -54.14 -0.02 35.94
C ILE A 614 -53.63 0.26 37.35
N ALA A 615 -52.53 0.98 37.47
CA ALA A 615 -51.97 1.35 38.76
C ALA A 615 -52.85 2.39 39.46
N ALA A 616 -52.63 2.57 40.77
CA ALA A 616 -53.47 3.44 41.62
C ALA A 616 -53.49 4.92 41.17
N ASP A 617 -52.48 5.34 40.44
CA ASP A 617 -52.32 6.67 39.86
C ASP A 617 -52.88 6.81 38.44
N GLY A 618 -53.47 5.75 37.89
CA GLY A 618 -54.04 5.73 36.53
C GLY A 618 -53.07 5.33 35.42
N LEU A 619 -51.81 4.97 35.72
CA LEU A 619 -50.88 4.41 34.73
C LEU A 619 -51.40 3.05 34.23
N VAL A 620 -51.54 2.91 32.92
CA VAL A 620 -51.88 1.64 32.27
C VAL A 620 -50.59 0.93 31.87
N ILE A 621 -50.27 -0.14 32.58
CA ILE A 621 -49.13 -1.03 32.30
C ILE A 621 -49.66 -2.24 31.54
N THR A 622 -49.31 -2.38 30.28
CA THR A 622 -49.59 -3.58 29.49
C THR A 622 -48.32 -4.38 29.33
N TYR A 623 -48.21 -5.44 30.14
CA TYR A 623 -47.05 -6.33 30.15
C TYR A 623 -47.46 -7.68 29.55
N LYS A 624 -46.72 -8.18 28.57
CA LYS A 624 -46.96 -9.49 27.96
C LYS A 624 -45.76 -10.41 28.19
N GLY A 625 -46.04 -11.64 28.63
CA GLY A 625 -45.09 -12.75 28.77
C GLY A 625 -45.29 -13.51 30.09
N ASP A 626 -44.27 -14.17 30.62
CA ASP A 626 -44.30 -14.99 31.84
C ASP A 626 -43.50 -14.42 33.03
N GLY A 627 -42.80 -13.29 32.85
CA GLY A 627 -42.09 -12.60 33.93
C GLY A 627 -42.99 -11.88 34.95
N LYS A 628 -42.34 -11.16 35.87
CA LYS A 628 -42.99 -10.36 36.92
C LYS A 628 -42.46 -8.93 36.90
N GLY A 629 -43.20 -8.02 37.52
CA GLY A 629 -42.70 -6.67 37.75
C GLY A 629 -43.26 -6.04 39.01
N SER A 630 -42.73 -4.89 39.37
CA SER A 630 -43.28 -4.04 40.41
C SER A 630 -43.26 -2.59 39.97
N TYR A 631 -44.26 -1.81 40.37
CA TYR A 631 -44.38 -0.40 40.03
C TYR A 631 -44.63 0.45 41.27
N ASP A 632 -43.78 1.45 41.51
CA ASP A 632 -43.97 2.42 42.56
C ASP A 632 -44.52 3.74 42.00
N PRO A 633 -45.80 4.07 42.25
CA PRO A 633 -46.41 5.30 41.73
C PRO A 633 -45.79 6.58 42.30
N ALA A 634 -45.14 6.51 43.47
CA ALA A 634 -44.54 7.68 44.13
C ALA A 634 -43.22 8.11 43.47
N THR A 635 -42.40 7.15 43.05
CA THR A 635 -41.11 7.40 42.41
C THR A 635 -41.15 7.27 40.89
N GLY A 636 -42.20 6.64 40.35
CA GLY A 636 -42.26 6.29 38.93
C GLY A 636 -41.36 5.10 38.56
N GLN A 637 -40.80 4.38 39.55
CA GLN A 637 -39.90 3.25 39.31
C GLN A 637 -40.67 1.99 38.93
N LEU A 638 -40.29 1.37 37.82
CA LEU A 638 -40.84 0.14 37.29
C LEU A 638 -39.71 -0.89 37.18
N ILE A 639 -39.79 -1.96 37.97
CA ILE A 639 -38.79 -3.03 38.01
C ILE A 639 -39.36 -4.27 37.33
N LEU A 640 -38.59 -4.91 36.46
CA LEU A 640 -38.93 -6.13 35.74
C LEU A 640 -37.99 -7.27 36.12
N GLN A 641 -38.53 -8.48 36.31
CA GLN A 641 -37.77 -9.70 36.58
C GLN A 641 -38.24 -10.83 35.66
N GLY A 642 -37.30 -11.69 35.21
CA GLY A 642 -37.64 -12.83 34.36
C GLY A 642 -38.16 -12.44 32.97
N VAL A 643 -37.62 -11.39 32.36
CA VAL A 643 -38.15 -10.72 31.16
C VAL A 643 -37.53 -11.23 29.85
N GLY A 644 -37.89 -12.37 29.27
CA GLY A 644 -37.29 -12.86 27.99
C GLY A 644 -37.65 -12.08 26.70
N GLU A 645 -36.93 -12.30 25.60
CA GLU A 645 -37.10 -11.59 24.30
C GLU A 645 -38.51 -11.60 23.69
N LYS A 646 -39.39 -12.49 24.12
CA LYS A 646 -40.81 -12.56 23.71
C LYS A 646 -41.71 -11.58 24.48
N HIS A 647 -41.18 -10.95 25.52
CA HIS A 647 -41.92 -10.06 26.40
C HIS A 647 -42.10 -8.68 25.76
N SER A 648 -43.18 -7.99 26.08
CA SER A 648 -43.37 -6.60 25.66
C SER A 648 -43.94 -5.76 26.77
N LEU A 649 -43.47 -4.53 26.90
CA LEU A 649 -43.97 -3.55 27.84
C LEU A 649 -44.52 -2.33 27.08
N ALA A 650 -45.80 -2.03 27.29
CA ALA A 650 -46.42 -0.80 26.83
C ALA A 650 -46.99 -0.03 28.00
N LEU A 651 -46.53 1.21 28.16
CA LEU A 651 -46.94 2.14 29.18
C LEU A 651 -47.78 3.24 28.55
N GLN A 652 -48.96 3.47 29.10
CA GLN A 652 -49.85 4.52 28.64
C GLN A 652 -50.40 5.29 29.84
N TYR A 653 -50.29 6.61 29.77
CA TYR A 653 -50.87 7.51 30.77
C TYR A 653 -51.46 8.73 30.07
N THR A 654 -52.58 9.22 30.59
CA THR A 654 -53.27 10.39 30.06
C THR A 654 -53.65 11.24 31.27
N GLY A 655 -52.83 12.24 31.57
CA GLY A 655 -52.81 12.95 32.85
C GLY A 655 -51.66 13.97 32.92
N PRO A 656 -51.34 14.50 34.12
CA PRO A 656 -50.16 15.34 34.30
C PRO A 656 -48.89 14.63 33.83
N VAL A 657 -47.91 15.36 33.29
CA VAL A 657 -46.66 14.76 32.81
C VAL A 657 -46.02 13.90 33.91
N LYS A 658 -45.66 12.65 33.55
CA LYS A 658 -45.08 11.70 34.51
C LYS A 658 -43.86 11.00 33.95
N THR A 659 -42.77 11.01 34.71
CA THR A 659 -41.54 10.27 34.40
C THR A 659 -41.63 8.84 34.91
N ILE A 660 -41.22 7.88 34.08
CA ILE A 660 -41.12 6.47 34.46
C ILE A 660 -39.69 6.00 34.27
N HIS A 661 -39.11 5.47 35.33
CA HIS A 661 -37.79 4.86 35.34
C HIS A 661 -37.94 3.34 35.25
N ILE A 662 -37.18 2.68 34.38
CA ILE A 662 -37.28 1.23 34.15
C ILE A 662 -35.97 0.58 34.55
N ALA A 663 -36.05 -0.45 35.39
CA ALA A 663 -34.95 -1.36 35.66
C ALA A 663 -35.40 -2.78 35.31
N GLY A 664 -34.59 -3.54 34.60
CA GLY A 664 -34.85 -4.93 34.24
C GLY A 664 -33.71 -5.84 34.61
N ASP A 665 -34.03 -7.13 34.65
CA ASP A 665 -33.07 -8.23 34.78
C ASP A 665 -31.98 -8.17 33.72
N ASP A 666 -30.84 -8.77 34.04
CA ASP A 666 -29.65 -8.73 33.20
C ASP A 666 -29.83 -9.60 31.93
N ASP A 667 -30.23 -10.85 32.15
CA ASP A 667 -30.04 -11.92 31.16
C ASP A 667 -31.18 -12.02 30.13
N LEU A 668 -32.19 -11.16 30.23
CA LEU A 668 -33.46 -11.34 29.51
C LEU A 668 -34.00 -10.00 28.98
N GLY A 669 -34.12 -9.91 27.64
CA GLY A 669 -34.49 -8.69 26.91
C GLY A 669 -35.98 -8.48 26.60
N LEU A 670 -36.37 -7.33 26.04
CA LEU A 670 -37.76 -7.03 25.66
C LEU A 670 -37.93 -7.00 24.14
N SER A 671 -38.97 -7.64 23.59
CA SER A 671 -39.35 -7.47 22.18
C SER A 671 -39.69 -6.02 21.84
N SER A 672 -40.33 -5.32 22.78
CA SER A 672 -40.66 -3.90 22.64
C SER A 672 -40.91 -3.23 23.99
N LEU A 673 -40.49 -1.98 24.08
CA LEU A 673 -40.77 -1.02 25.14
C LEU A 673 -41.37 0.23 24.52
N SER A 674 -42.59 0.60 24.91
CA SER A 674 -43.26 1.79 24.37
C SER A 674 -43.88 2.67 25.45
N PHE A 675 -43.61 3.97 25.34
CA PHE A 675 -44.21 5.04 26.13
C PHE A 675 -45.23 5.79 25.28
N ARG A 676 -46.43 6.01 25.81
CA ARG A 676 -47.54 6.69 25.12
C ARG A 676 -48.23 7.70 26.02
N GLY A 677 -48.80 8.73 25.40
CA GLY A 677 -49.49 9.82 26.08
C GLY A 677 -48.50 10.75 26.78
N ASP A 678 -48.82 11.16 28.00
CA ASP A 678 -48.08 12.20 28.75
C ASP A 678 -46.91 11.63 29.59
N LEU A 679 -46.38 10.47 29.17
CA LEU A 679 -45.23 9.83 29.83
C LEU A 679 -43.91 10.38 29.29
N LEU A 680 -42.98 10.65 30.21
CA LEU A 680 -41.55 10.82 29.92
C LEU A 680 -40.82 9.52 30.21
N ALA A 681 -40.02 9.03 29.26
CA ALA A 681 -39.03 8.01 29.55
C ALA A 681 -37.92 8.64 30.41
N GLY A 682 -37.80 8.19 31.67
CA GLY A 682 -36.70 8.55 32.55
C GLY A 682 -35.49 7.66 32.31
N ASP A 683 -34.82 7.24 33.39
CA ASP A 683 -33.74 6.28 33.31
C ASP A 683 -34.23 4.92 32.85
N ILE A 684 -33.46 4.26 31.99
CA ILE A 684 -33.75 2.93 31.49
C ILE A 684 -32.50 2.09 31.69
N SER A 685 -32.58 1.07 32.55
CA SER A 685 -31.54 0.07 32.75
C SER A 685 -32.09 -1.28 32.32
N LEU A 686 -31.75 -1.68 31.09
CA LEU A 686 -32.09 -2.98 30.52
C LEU A 686 -30.81 -3.56 29.95
N HIS A 687 -30.27 -4.60 30.57
CA HIS A 687 -29.08 -5.22 30.04
C HIS A 687 -29.44 -6.22 28.94
N GLY A 688 -30.56 -6.95 29.04
CA GLY A 688 -31.03 -7.80 27.94
C GLY A 688 -31.41 -7.00 26.67
N GLY A 689 -31.26 -7.63 25.50
CA GLY A 689 -31.48 -6.98 24.20
C GLY A 689 -32.90 -6.44 23.99
N LEU A 690 -33.01 -5.22 23.42
CA LEU A 690 -34.27 -4.54 23.17
C LEU A 690 -34.67 -4.56 21.68
N GLY A 691 -35.74 -5.25 21.32
CA GLY A 691 -36.23 -5.30 19.94
C GLY A 691 -36.66 -3.93 19.41
N LYS A 692 -37.48 -3.21 20.16
CA LYS A 692 -37.92 -1.86 19.79
C LYS A 692 -38.15 -0.96 20.99
N LEU A 693 -37.47 0.17 21.05
CA LEU A 693 -37.75 1.28 21.96
C LEU A 693 -38.56 2.37 21.24
N THR A 694 -39.67 2.79 21.81
CA THR A 694 -40.42 3.97 21.35
C THR A 694 -40.73 4.89 22.51
N ALA A 695 -40.04 6.02 22.57
CA ALA A 695 -40.20 7.03 23.60
C ALA A 695 -40.55 8.38 22.95
N GLY A 696 -41.83 8.73 22.95
CA GLY A 696 -42.29 10.01 22.38
C GLY A 696 -41.73 11.20 23.14
N ASN A 697 -41.65 11.12 24.46
CA ASN A 697 -41.02 12.14 25.29
C ASN A 697 -39.97 11.46 26.18
N VAL A 698 -38.83 12.12 26.37
CA VAL A 698 -37.72 11.65 27.21
C VAL A 698 -37.43 12.74 28.24
N ALA A 699 -37.25 12.38 29.50
CA ALA A 699 -36.92 13.34 30.54
C ALA A 699 -35.47 13.82 30.36
N ALA A 700 -35.24 15.13 30.49
CA ALA A 700 -33.91 15.69 30.38
C ALA A 700 -32.99 15.15 31.48
N GLY A 701 -31.71 14.91 31.16
CA GLY A 701 -30.74 14.37 32.12
C GLY A 701 -30.83 12.86 32.36
N SER A 702 -31.70 12.13 31.65
CA SER A 702 -31.88 10.69 31.87
C SER A 702 -30.66 9.87 31.45
N SER A 703 -30.45 8.72 32.09
CA SER A 703 -29.43 7.73 31.74
C SER A 703 -30.05 6.45 31.19
N TRP A 704 -29.68 6.08 29.96
CA TRP A 704 -30.13 4.84 29.33
C TRP A 704 -28.96 3.86 29.23
N GLN A 705 -29.02 2.80 30.03
CA GLN A 705 -28.14 1.64 30.00
C GLN A 705 -28.85 0.51 29.25
N LEU A 706 -28.56 0.39 27.96
CA LEU A 706 -29.14 -0.58 27.02
C LEU A 706 -28.07 -1.59 26.56
N LEU A 707 -27.41 -2.25 27.51
CA LEU A 707 -26.11 -2.90 27.31
C LEU A 707 -26.15 -4.08 26.32
N GLY A 708 -27.26 -4.83 26.25
CA GLY A 708 -27.49 -5.87 25.22
C GLY A 708 -27.95 -5.31 23.87
N GLY A 709 -27.96 -4.00 23.73
CA GLY A 709 -28.26 -3.28 22.50
C GLY A 709 -29.75 -3.12 22.21
N ALA A 710 -30.03 -2.45 21.09
CA ALA A 710 -31.40 -2.23 20.62
C ALA A 710 -31.51 -2.37 19.10
N LYS A 711 -32.41 -3.24 18.62
CA LYS A 711 -32.61 -3.40 17.17
C LYS A 711 -33.21 -2.14 16.53
N SER A 712 -34.09 -1.43 17.24
CA SER A 712 -34.59 -0.13 16.80
C SER A 712 -34.95 0.80 17.95
N ILE A 713 -34.53 2.05 17.85
CA ILE A 713 -34.90 3.13 18.77
C ILE A 713 -35.62 4.22 17.96
N THR A 714 -36.76 4.67 18.47
CA THR A 714 -37.45 5.87 17.96
C THR A 714 -37.75 6.79 19.12
N SER A 715 -37.21 8.00 19.05
CA SER A 715 -37.42 9.05 20.04
C SER A 715 -37.64 10.40 19.36
N ASN A 716 -38.20 11.38 20.10
CA ASN A 716 -38.34 12.74 19.60
C ASN A 716 -37.03 13.50 19.70
N GLY A 717 -36.83 14.31 20.74
CA GLY A 717 -35.56 14.96 21.07
C GLY A 717 -34.93 14.33 22.31
N LEU A 718 -33.63 14.49 22.47
CA LEU A 718 -32.86 14.09 23.64
C LEU A 718 -32.09 15.29 24.14
N ASP A 719 -32.39 15.71 25.36
CA ASP A 719 -31.71 16.82 26.02
C ASP A 719 -30.96 16.32 27.24
N ALA A 720 -29.63 16.45 27.23
CA ALA A 720 -28.75 15.97 28.29
C ALA A 720 -28.92 14.46 28.60
N VAL A 721 -29.27 13.65 27.61
CA VAL A 721 -29.48 12.19 27.81
C VAL A 721 -28.19 11.44 27.51
N THR A 722 -27.71 10.70 28.51
CA THR A 722 -26.56 9.81 28.35
C THR A 722 -27.04 8.41 27.98
N VAL A 723 -26.50 7.84 26.91
CA VAL A 723 -26.88 6.51 26.43
C VAL A 723 -25.64 5.64 26.32
N HIS A 724 -25.61 4.56 27.09
CA HIS A 724 -24.65 3.48 26.98
C HIS A 724 -25.38 2.25 26.45
N ALA A 725 -24.97 1.76 25.28
CA ALA A 725 -25.69 0.68 24.64
C ALA A 725 -24.76 -0.37 24.04
N GLY A 726 -25.26 -1.59 23.93
CA GLY A 726 -24.71 -2.58 23.01
C GLY A 726 -24.96 -2.19 21.55
N PRO A 727 -25.01 -3.16 20.62
CA PRO A 727 -25.28 -2.87 19.22
C PRO A 727 -26.65 -2.20 18.98
N ILE A 728 -26.67 -1.04 18.33
CA ILE A 728 -27.90 -0.35 17.90
C ILE A 728 -28.13 -0.60 16.40
N GLY A 729 -29.17 -1.35 16.06
CA GLY A 729 -29.49 -1.66 14.66
C GLY A 729 -29.95 -0.43 13.87
N SER A 730 -30.88 0.34 14.44
CA SER A 730 -31.34 1.60 13.86
C SER A 730 -31.82 2.57 14.93
N TRP A 731 -31.49 3.85 14.80
CA TRP A 731 -32.01 4.91 15.64
C TRP A 731 -32.55 6.05 14.79
N LYS A 732 -33.83 6.34 14.98
CA LYS A 732 -34.49 7.51 14.42
C LYS A 732 -34.80 8.51 15.53
N LEU A 733 -34.14 9.66 15.52
CA LEU A 733 -34.38 10.78 16.43
C LEU A 733 -35.08 11.90 15.66
N MET A 734 -36.31 12.23 16.03
CA MET A 734 -37.16 13.17 15.28
C MET A 734 -36.85 14.66 15.55
N GLY A 735 -36.07 14.97 16.58
CA GLY A 735 -35.62 16.31 16.96
C GLY A 735 -34.12 16.34 17.24
N ASP A 736 -33.70 17.23 18.14
CA ASP A 736 -32.29 17.48 18.45
C ASP A 736 -31.71 16.43 19.40
N TYR A 737 -30.39 16.22 19.32
CA TYR A 737 -29.61 15.55 20.34
C TYR A 737 -28.62 16.55 20.98
N THR A 738 -29.04 17.14 22.10
CA THR A 738 -28.29 18.20 22.80
C THR A 738 -27.51 17.68 24.01
N ARG A 739 -26.32 18.25 24.25
CA ARG A 739 -25.35 17.84 25.29
C ARG A 739 -25.10 18.92 26.36
N THR A 740 -24.73 18.49 27.58
CA THR A 740 -23.78 19.19 28.48
C THR A 740 -22.45 18.42 28.61
N ALA A 741 -21.34 19.05 29.04
CA ALA A 741 -19.95 18.65 28.82
C ALA A 741 -19.48 17.18 29.09
N THR A 742 -20.31 16.25 29.56
CA THR A 742 -19.97 14.82 29.79
C THR A 742 -20.97 13.83 29.20
N GLU A 743 -21.94 14.28 28.42
CA GLU A 743 -23.12 13.49 28.02
C GLU A 743 -23.13 13.18 26.52
N GLY A 744 -23.61 11.99 26.14
CA GLY A 744 -23.69 11.56 24.74
C GLY A 744 -24.08 10.10 24.58
N LEU A 745 -23.87 9.58 23.37
CA LEU A 745 -24.08 8.18 23.03
C LEU A 745 -22.74 7.45 22.98
N THR A 746 -22.59 6.42 23.80
CA THR A 746 -21.54 5.42 23.67
C THR A 746 -22.20 4.08 23.34
N ALA A 747 -21.92 3.53 22.16
CA ALA A 747 -22.51 2.25 21.75
C ALA A 747 -21.48 1.27 21.20
N ASP A 748 -21.68 -0.04 21.39
CA ASP A 748 -20.79 -1.05 20.80
C ASP A 748 -20.73 -0.93 19.27
N ALA A 749 -21.88 -0.70 18.62
CA ALA A 749 -21.99 -0.54 17.18
C ALA A 749 -23.25 0.26 16.81
N ILE A 750 -23.22 0.98 15.69
CA ILE A 750 -24.42 1.68 15.19
C ILE A 750 -24.64 1.34 13.71
N GLY A 751 -25.75 0.66 13.42
CA GLY A 751 -26.16 0.32 12.06
C GLY A 751 -26.58 1.55 11.27
N ASN A 752 -27.70 2.19 11.65
CA ASN A 752 -28.14 3.44 11.01
C ASN A 752 -28.64 4.40 12.07
N MET A 753 -28.08 5.61 12.13
CA MET A 753 -28.58 6.68 12.97
C MET A 753 -29.05 7.83 12.08
N THR A 754 -30.28 8.28 12.29
CA THR A 754 -30.86 9.43 11.61
C THR A 754 -31.37 10.41 12.64
N ILE A 755 -30.78 11.59 12.65
CA ILE A 755 -31.16 12.73 13.49
C ILE A 755 -31.82 13.77 12.58
N TYR A 756 -33.07 14.11 12.87
CA TYR A 756 -33.84 15.08 12.08
C TYR A 756 -33.60 16.53 12.52
N GLY A 757 -33.16 16.75 13.76
CA GLY A 757 -32.72 18.05 14.29
C GLY A 757 -31.19 18.20 14.35
N ASP A 758 -30.72 19.02 15.26
CA ASP A 758 -29.31 19.33 15.48
C ASP A 758 -28.59 18.24 16.29
N LEU A 759 -27.30 18.07 16.05
CA LEU A 759 -26.41 17.20 16.82
C LEU A 759 -25.35 18.06 17.50
N THR A 760 -25.48 18.23 18.82
CA THR A 760 -24.43 18.82 19.67
C THR A 760 -23.83 17.80 20.64
N ALA A 761 -24.49 16.65 20.84
CA ALA A 761 -23.96 15.54 21.61
C ALA A 761 -22.84 14.75 20.91
N SER A 762 -22.00 14.10 21.72
CA SER A 762 -20.95 13.20 21.23
C SER A 762 -21.54 11.82 20.90
N ILE A 763 -21.07 11.22 19.82
CA ILE A 763 -21.36 9.83 19.46
C ILE A 763 -20.03 9.08 19.40
N ALA A 764 -19.85 8.13 20.31
CA ALA A 764 -18.73 7.23 20.33
C ALA A 764 -19.21 5.80 20.04
N THR A 765 -18.46 5.07 19.23
CA THR A 765 -18.55 3.61 19.25
C THR A 765 -17.28 2.99 19.80
N THR A 766 -17.47 2.03 20.71
CA THR A 766 -16.38 1.36 21.44
C THR A 766 -15.84 0.15 20.71
N ILE A 767 -16.64 -0.50 19.85
CA ILE A 767 -16.27 -1.79 19.26
C ILE A 767 -16.28 -1.78 17.73
N ALA A 768 -17.45 -1.69 17.11
CA ALA A 768 -17.59 -1.62 15.66
C ALA A 768 -17.84 -0.19 15.18
N GLY A 769 -17.80 0.02 13.86
CA GLY A 769 -18.03 1.32 13.26
C GLY A 769 -19.50 1.77 13.24
N ILE A 770 -19.70 3.00 12.76
CA ILE A 770 -21.02 3.52 12.40
C ILE A 770 -21.26 3.26 10.91
N LYS A 771 -22.26 2.45 10.56
CA LYS A 771 -22.53 2.13 9.14
C LYS A 771 -23.23 3.26 8.38
N SER A 772 -24.06 4.06 9.05
CA SER A 772 -24.64 5.25 8.44
C SER A 772 -25.04 6.26 9.50
N LEU A 773 -24.48 7.47 9.42
CA LEU A 773 -24.92 8.62 10.19
C LEU A 773 -25.53 9.66 9.24
N THR A 774 -26.77 10.03 9.51
CA THR A 774 -27.47 11.10 8.80
C THR A 774 -27.97 12.14 9.78
N VAL A 775 -27.46 13.37 9.67
CA VAL A 775 -27.91 14.53 10.47
C VAL A 775 -28.53 15.54 9.52
N ARG A 776 -29.80 15.90 9.75
CA ARG A 776 -30.53 16.87 8.92
C ARG A 776 -30.48 18.30 9.47
N GLY A 777 -30.24 18.48 10.76
CA GLY A 777 -29.89 19.78 11.33
C GLY A 777 -28.40 20.08 11.21
N ASP A 778 -27.93 20.98 12.06
CA ASP A 778 -26.53 21.37 12.17
C ASP A 778 -25.74 20.40 13.07
N VAL A 779 -24.48 20.17 12.70
CA VAL A 779 -23.49 19.52 13.59
C VAL A 779 -22.63 20.64 14.16
N ASP A 780 -22.86 20.99 15.43
CA ASP A 780 -22.14 22.08 16.10
C ASP A 780 -21.04 21.51 17.02
N GLY A 781 -19.78 21.78 16.68
CA GLY A 781 -18.60 21.37 17.44
C GLY A 781 -18.12 22.41 18.47
N ARG A 782 -18.82 23.55 18.63
CA ARG A 782 -18.38 24.71 19.45
C ARG A 782 -18.13 24.44 20.93
N TRP A 783 -18.55 23.29 21.44
CA TRP A 783 -18.46 22.94 22.87
C TRP A 783 -17.41 21.87 23.19
N MET A 784 -16.58 21.48 22.23
CA MET A 784 -15.51 20.52 22.46
C MET A 784 -14.27 21.18 23.05
N ALA A 785 -13.73 20.62 24.14
CA ALA A 785 -12.39 20.96 24.60
C ALA A 785 -11.35 20.56 23.53
N ALA A 786 -10.20 21.24 23.51
CA ALA A 786 -9.12 20.91 22.57
C ALA A 786 -8.72 19.42 22.70
N GLY A 787 -8.96 18.64 21.63
CA GLY A 787 -8.67 17.20 21.59
C GLY A 787 -9.90 16.28 21.70
N GLU A 788 -11.08 16.79 22.05
CA GLU A 788 -12.32 16.00 21.99
C GLU A 788 -12.82 15.85 20.55
N GLN A 789 -13.26 14.64 20.19
CA GLN A 789 -13.88 14.34 18.90
C GLN A 789 -15.39 14.12 19.09
N GLN A 790 -16.21 14.79 18.27
CA GLN A 790 -17.68 14.72 18.37
C GLN A 790 -18.22 13.37 17.88
N ILE A 791 -17.49 12.74 16.95
CA ILE A 791 -17.78 11.40 16.44
C ILE A 791 -16.49 10.59 16.53
N VAL A 792 -16.47 9.57 17.37
CA VAL A 792 -15.38 8.59 17.50
C VAL A 792 -15.91 7.25 17.04
N SER A 793 -15.26 6.58 16.09
CA SER A 793 -15.74 5.31 15.55
C SER A 793 -14.62 4.27 15.50
N ALA A 794 -14.61 3.34 16.46
CA ALA A 794 -13.57 2.30 16.59
C ALA A 794 -13.39 1.44 15.32
N GLY A 795 -14.46 1.20 14.56
CA GLY A 795 -14.43 0.49 13.27
C GLY A 795 -14.56 1.36 12.02
N GLY A 796 -14.39 2.69 12.12
CA GLY A 796 -14.58 3.63 11.01
C GLY A 796 -16.03 4.00 10.72
N LEU A 797 -16.26 4.94 9.79
CA LEU A 797 -17.61 5.44 9.42
C LEU A 797 -17.85 5.20 7.92
N ASP A 798 -18.79 4.31 7.58
CA ASP A 798 -19.05 3.90 6.19
C ASP A 798 -19.69 5.03 5.36
N LYS A 799 -20.65 5.76 5.96
CA LYS A 799 -21.43 6.81 5.30
C LYS A 799 -21.77 7.95 6.26
N LEU A 800 -21.41 9.16 5.87
CA LEU A 800 -21.80 10.40 6.52
C LEU A 800 -22.64 11.26 5.58
N ALA A 801 -23.82 11.69 6.02
CA ALA A 801 -24.64 12.68 5.32
C ALA A 801 -25.06 13.78 6.32
N VAL A 802 -24.61 15.00 6.08
CA VAL A 802 -24.85 16.18 6.93
C VAL A 802 -25.35 17.33 6.06
N ASN A 803 -26.35 18.08 6.52
CA ASN A 803 -26.92 19.21 5.76
C ASN A 803 -26.02 20.44 5.77
N SER A 804 -25.45 20.75 6.94
CA SER A 804 -24.50 21.84 7.15
C SER A 804 -23.49 21.41 8.21
N ILE A 805 -22.25 21.86 8.03
CA ILE A 805 -21.19 21.71 9.03
C ILE A 805 -20.73 23.10 9.42
N GLY A 806 -20.70 23.40 10.73
CA GLY A 806 -20.26 24.70 11.23
C GLY A 806 -18.83 25.02 10.80
N ALA A 807 -18.58 26.25 10.34
CA ALA A 807 -17.30 26.67 9.77
C ALA A 807 -16.25 27.04 10.83
N GLU A 808 -15.61 26.06 11.50
CA GLU A 808 -14.49 26.32 12.42
C GLU A 808 -13.29 25.35 12.33
N PRO A 809 -12.07 25.79 12.73
CA PRO A 809 -10.80 25.08 12.46
C PRO A 809 -10.60 23.74 13.18
N ALA A 810 -11.32 23.48 14.28
CA ALA A 810 -11.27 22.21 15.02
C ALA A 810 -11.73 21.00 14.17
N MET A 811 -12.39 21.28 13.04
CA MET A 811 -13.01 20.30 12.17
C MET A 811 -12.04 19.59 11.20
N ASN A 812 -10.82 20.11 11.00
CA ASN A 812 -9.80 19.41 10.21
C ASN A 812 -9.41 18.04 10.81
N ALA A 813 -9.65 17.82 12.11
CA ALA A 813 -9.44 16.53 12.78
C ALA A 813 -10.53 15.48 12.43
N LEU A 814 -11.77 15.89 12.14
CA LEU A 814 -12.86 14.99 11.75
C LEU A 814 -12.64 14.39 10.35
N LEU A 815 -11.92 15.11 9.48
CA LEU A 815 -11.66 14.74 8.09
C LEU A 815 -10.29 14.07 7.88
N ALA A 816 -9.33 14.25 8.80
CA ALA A 816 -7.98 13.72 8.66
C ALA A 816 -7.82 12.24 9.09
N GLY A 817 -8.75 11.70 9.88
CA GLY A 817 -8.66 10.33 10.42
C GLY A 817 -9.43 9.24 9.65
N ASN A 818 -10.02 9.55 8.50
CA ASN A 818 -10.98 8.65 7.83
C ASN A 818 -10.58 8.35 6.37
N PRO A 819 -10.34 7.08 5.96
CA PRO A 819 -9.82 6.71 4.64
C PRO A 819 -10.80 6.90 3.45
N LEU A 820 -11.96 7.55 3.62
CA LEU A 820 -13.04 7.62 2.61
C LEU A 820 -13.46 9.05 2.18
N THR A 821 -12.55 10.02 2.17
CA THR A 821 -12.84 11.41 1.76
C THR A 821 -13.26 11.63 0.28
N GLY A 822 -13.51 10.57 -0.50
CA GLY A 822 -13.84 10.64 -1.93
C GLY A 822 -15.33 10.81 -2.31
N LEU A 823 -16.28 10.82 -1.37
CA LEU A 823 -17.73 10.77 -1.69
C LEU A 823 -18.59 11.75 -0.87
N LEU A 824 -18.15 13.01 -0.70
CA LEU A 824 -19.04 14.08 -0.23
C LEU A 824 -19.85 14.63 -1.42
N ARG A 825 -21.15 14.31 -1.47
CA ARG A 825 -22.11 14.93 -2.40
C ARG A 825 -22.80 16.08 -1.69
N GLN A 826 -22.27 17.30 -1.80
CA GLN A 826 -23.01 18.52 -1.45
C GLN A 826 -24.22 18.66 -2.39
N PRO A 827 -25.46 18.75 -1.88
CA PRO A 827 -26.59 19.23 -2.66
C PRO A 827 -26.39 20.73 -2.92
N GLY A 828 -26.38 21.14 -4.19
CA GLY A 828 -26.09 22.51 -4.59
C GLY A 828 -27.02 23.55 -3.97
N GLY A 829 -26.44 24.43 -3.15
CA GLY A 829 -27.00 25.71 -2.74
C GLY A 829 -25.99 26.81 -3.07
N GLY A 830 -26.37 27.73 -3.96
CA GLY A 830 -25.47 28.77 -4.47
C GLY A 830 -24.92 29.68 -3.38
N TYR A 831 -23.60 29.67 -3.20
CA TYR A 831 -22.88 30.66 -2.41
C TYR A 831 -22.82 31.99 -3.16
N ARG A 832 -23.59 32.99 -2.71
CA ARG A 832 -23.22 34.41 -2.88
C ARG A 832 -22.36 34.78 -1.68
N GLY A 833 -21.06 34.94 -1.91
CA GLY A 833 -20.13 35.38 -0.87
C GLY A 833 -20.48 36.77 -0.33
N PRO A 834 -20.28 37.04 0.97
CA PRO A 834 -20.33 38.40 1.49
C PRO A 834 -19.10 39.18 1.04
N GLN A 835 -19.33 40.37 0.50
CA GLN A 835 -18.29 41.36 0.21
C GLN A 835 -17.51 41.70 1.48
N PRO A 836 -16.17 41.78 1.45
CA PRO A 836 -15.40 42.31 2.55
C PRO A 836 -15.56 43.83 2.58
N GLN A 837 -16.12 44.36 3.67
CA GLN A 837 -16.02 45.78 4.00
C GLN A 837 -14.56 46.10 4.34
N GLY A 838 -14.01 47.05 3.60
CA GLY A 838 -12.61 47.46 3.71
C GLY A 838 -12.33 48.29 4.96
N HIS A 839 -11.20 47.99 5.58
CA HIS A 839 -10.46 48.97 6.38
C HIS A 839 -9.28 49.51 5.55
N ARG A 840 -9.35 50.80 5.23
CA ARG A 840 -8.24 51.63 4.74
C ARG A 840 -7.28 51.90 5.89
N GLN A 841 -5.99 51.62 5.71
CA GLN A 841 -4.92 52.47 6.21
C GLN A 841 -3.84 52.67 5.13
N LEU A 842 -3.29 53.89 5.15
CA LEU A 842 -2.47 54.56 4.15
C LEU A 842 -1.02 54.05 4.09
N LEU A 843 -0.42 54.26 2.91
CA LEU A 843 0.99 54.52 2.52
C LEU A 843 1.20 53.77 1.19
N GLY A 844 1.58 54.33 0.04
CA GLY A 844 2.24 55.57 -0.30
C GLY A 844 3.31 55.23 -1.36
N ALA A 845 3.22 55.87 -2.55
CA ALA A 845 4.10 55.76 -3.73
C ALA A 845 4.01 54.45 -4.54
N GLY A 846 3.94 54.41 -5.88
CA GLY A 846 4.04 55.42 -6.92
C GLY A 846 4.86 54.87 -8.10
N ARG A 847 4.23 54.65 -9.27
CA ARG A 847 4.73 54.95 -10.65
C ARG A 847 4.02 54.13 -11.76
N ARG A 848 3.29 54.88 -12.60
CA ARG A 848 3.20 54.91 -14.10
C ARG A 848 3.64 53.64 -14.88
N ARG A 849 2.77 52.98 -15.67
CA ARG A 849 2.15 53.30 -17.01
C ARG A 849 2.91 52.70 -18.20
N LEU A 850 2.20 51.89 -19.02
CA LEU A 850 2.18 51.76 -20.52
C LEU A 850 1.54 50.39 -20.83
N ARG A 851 0.30 50.18 -21.33
CA ARG A 851 -0.45 50.55 -22.56
C ARG A 851 0.07 49.97 -23.90
N HIS A 852 -0.87 49.28 -24.58
CA HIS A 852 -0.98 48.89 -26.00
C HIS A 852 -0.19 47.63 -26.45
N HIS A 853 -0.65 46.71 -27.33
CA HIS A 853 -1.76 46.71 -28.30
C HIS A 853 -2.17 45.26 -28.70
N GLN A 854 -3.49 45.04 -28.83
CA GLN A 854 -4.30 44.29 -29.83
C GLN A 854 -3.88 42.98 -30.57
N HIS A 855 -4.86 42.06 -30.54
CA HIS A 855 -5.52 41.26 -31.61
C HIS A 855 -4.79 40.19 -32.45
N ARG A 856 -5.30 38.95 -32.37
CA ARG A 856 -6.06 38.20 -33.42
C ARG A 856 -6.44 36.80 -32.87
N ARG A 857 -7.74 36.41 -32.86
CA ARG A 857 -8.46 35.48 -33.80
C ARG A 857 -7.80 34.09 -33.89
N ALA A 858 -8.48 32.93 -33.86
CA ALA A 858 -9.88 32.52 -33.85
C ALA A 858 -9.97 30.99 -33.53
N ALA A 859 -11.19 30.52 -33.19
CA ALA A 859 -11.89 29.26 -33.56
C ALA A 859 -11.10 27.91 -33.63
N GLU A 860 -11.60 26.72 -33.32
CA GLU A 860 -12.95 26.13 -33.34
C GLU A 860 -12.87 24.71 -32.70
N GLU A 861 -13.92 24.25 -32.04
CA GLU A 861 -14.10 22.87 -31.53
C GLU A 861 -14.57 21.90 -32.63
N PRO A 862 -14.38 20.58 -32.46
CA PRO A 862 -15.34 19.63 -33.02
C PRO A 862 -15.86 18.56 -32.02
N HIS A 863 -17.15 18.25 -32.21
CA HIS A 863 -17.96 17.19 -31.59
C HIS A 863 -17.44 15.73 -31.78
N PRO A 864 -17.82 14.78 -30.91
CA PRO A 864 -17.60 13.35 -31.15
C PRO A 864 -18.85 12.56 -31.62
N HIS A 865 -18.61 11.59 -32.51
CA HIS A 865 -19.56 10.61 -33.05
C HIS A 865 -19.83 9.40 -32.13
N ARG A 866 -21.05 8.85 -32.22
CA ARG A 866 -21.53 7.59 -31.59
C ARG A 866 -20.95 6.32 -32.25
N PRO A 867 -20.81 5.18 -31.53
CA PRO A 867 -20.48 3.89 -32.14
C PRO A 867 -21.70 2.99 -32.43
N ARG A 868 -21.60 2.22 -33.53
CA ARG A 868 -22.53 1.16 -33.98
C ARG A 868 -22.11 -0.23 -33.47
N ARG A 869 -23.11 -1.09 -33.23
CA ARG A 869 -23.01 -2.54 -32.94
C ARG A 869 -22.61 -3.39 -34.18
N PRO A 870 -22.10 -4.61 -33.96
CA PRO A 870 -22.43 -5.79 -34.79
C PRO A 870 -23.02 -6.92 -33.89
N GLY A 871 -23.84 -7.89 -34.32
CA GLY A 871 -24.11 -8.46 -35.64
C GLY A 871 -23.91 -9.98 -35.56
N ARG A 872 -25.00 -10.76 -35.47
CA ARG A 872 -25.07 -12.23 -35.35
C ARG A 872 -25.27 -12.87 -36.75
N ALA A 873 -24.56 -13.96 -37.08
CA ALA A 873 -24.96 -15.01 -38.04
C ALA A 873 -23.98 -16.21 -37.87
N LEU A 874 -24.41 -17.41 -37.47
CA LEU A 874 -25.02 -18.54 -38.22
C LEU A 874 -24.07 -19.28 -39.18
N TRP A 875 -23.94 -20.59 -38.88
CA TRP A 875 -23.27 -21.74 -39.51
C TRP A 875 -23.67 -22.01 -40.98
N PRO A 876 -22.91 -22.78 -41.81
CA PRO A 876 -22.78 -24.25 -41.65
C PRO A 876 -21.45 -24.93 -42.12
N GLY A 877 -21.21 -26.17 -41.64
CA GLY A 877 -20.25 -27.14 -42.21
C GLY A 877 -20.82 -27.92 -43.40
N PRO A 878 -20.07 -28.83 -44.08
CA PRO A 878 -19.92 -30.22 -43.57
C PRO A 878 -18.66 -31.04 -43.96
N ARG A 879 -18.31 -31.99 -43.06
CA ARG A 879 -17.93 -33.43 -43.20
C ARG A 879 -16.94 -33.94 -44.29
N ARG A 880 -15.95 -34.77 -43.85
CA ARG A 880 -15.85 -36.26 -44.01
C ARG A 880 -14.55 -36.82 -43.37
N ARG A 881 -14.62 -37.76 -42.40
CA ARG A 881 -14.39 -39.26 -42.46
C ARG A 881 -12.89 -39.67 -42.43
N ARG A 882 -12.37 -40.70 -41.71
CA ARG A 882 -12.82 -42.07 -41.31
C ARG A 882 -12.06 -42.57 -40.04
N HIS A 883 -12.71 -43.30 -39.10
CA HIS A 883 -12.55 -44.73 -38.68
C HIS A 883 -11.23 -45.13 -37.99
N TRP A 884 -11.15 -45.94 -36.91
CA TRP A 884 -11.88 -47.16 -36.44
C TRP A 884 -11.62 -47.36 -34.91
N GLN A 885 -12.61 -47.65 -34.03
CA GLN A 885 -13.00 -48.96 -33.41
C GLN A 885 -11.84 -49.77 -32.78
N GLY A 886 -11.85 -50.32 -31.55
CA GLY A 886 -12.87 -50.67 -30.55
C GLY A 886 -12.18 -51.54 -29.44
N PRO A 887 -12.88 -52.35 -28.61
CA PRO A 887 -13.21 -52.02 -27.21
C PRO A 887 -12.80 -53.08 -26.15
N GLY A 888 -13.06 -52.81 -24.85
CA GLY A 888 -13.28 -53.87 -23.83
C GLY A 888 -12.92 -53.52 -22.37
N ARG A 889 -13.91 -53.58 -21.46
CA ARG A 889 -13.77 -53.45 -19.98
C ARG A 889 -13.58 -54.86 -19.30
N PRO A 890 -13.70 -55.01 -17.95
CA PRO A 890 -12.70 -55.30 -16.90
C PRO A 890 -12.95 -56.74 -16.31
N PRO A 891 -12.80 -57.14 -15.01
CA PRO A 891 -12.15 -56.61 -13.79
C PRO A 891 -11.27 -57.67 -13.03
N GLY A 892 -10.74 -57.38 -11.82
CA GLY A 892 -10.38 -58.46 -10.89
C GLY A 892 -9.31 -58.19 -9.81
N ARG A 893 -9.71 -58.42 -8.56
CA ARG A 893 -8.90 -58.50 -7.32
C ARG A 893 -7.90 -59.68 -7.33
N ARG A 894 -6.77 -59.57 -6.61
CA ARG A 894 -6.41 -60.36 -5.39
C ARG A 894 -4.89 -60.50 -5.15
N HIS A 895 -4.57 -60.50 -3.84
CA HIS A 895 -3.55 -61.27 -3.11
C HIS A 895 -2.08 -60.77 -3.07
N ARG A 896 -1.59 -60.52 -1.83
CA ARG A 896 -0.60 -61.31 -1.03
C ARG A 896 0.82 -61.19 -1.62
N GLY A 897 1.89 -60.99 -0.86
CA GLY A 897 2.17 -61.24 0.54
C GLY A 897 3.57 -60.69 0.85
N LEU A 898 3.82 -60.34 2.12
CA LEU A 898 4.78 -61.05 2.98
C LEU A 898 6.27 -60.72 2.75
N ARG A 899 6.85 -60.11 3.81
CA ARG A 899 8.16 -60.40 4.41
C ARG A 899 9.40 -60.17 3.51
N HIS A 900 10.57 -59.74 3.97
CA HIS A 900 11.22 -59.82 5.26
C HIS A 900 12.25 -58.69 5.37
N GLN A 901 12.58 -58.36 6.63
CA GLN A 901 13.82 -57.71 7.07
C GLN A 901 15.07 -58.14 6.29
N ARG A 902 16.02 -57.22 6.04
CA ARG A 902 17.30 -57.10 6.80
C ARG A 902 18.33 -56.25 6.05
N ARG A 903 18.95 -55.38 6.85
CA ARG A 903 20.39 -55.05 6.91
C ARG A 903 21.05 -54.30 5.74
N GLN A 904 21.54 -53.11 6.11
CA GLN A 904 22.97 -52.74 6.12
C GLN A 904 23.75 -53.07 4.84
N ARG A 905 24.21 -52.06 4.09
CA ARG A 905 25.50 -51.37 4.26
C ARG A 905 25.80 -50.50 3.05
N GLN A 906 26.46 -49.37 3.35
CA GLN A 906 27.59 -48.81 2.63
C GLN A 906 27.41 -47.90 1.40
N HIS A 907 28.12 -46.77 1.56
CA HIS A 907 28.96 -46.07 0.59
C HIS A 907 28.29 -45.10 -0.41
N GLN A 908 28.42 -43.81 -0.06
CA GLN A 908 28.99 -42.73 -0.89
C GLN A 908 30.01 -43.23 -1.93
N PRO A 909 30.21 -42.53 -3.07
CA PRO A 909 30.06 -41.08 -3.27
C PRO A 909 28.70 -40.62 -3.77
#